data_AF-A0A834YNA3-F1
#
_entry.id   AF-A0A834YNA3-F1
#
_cell.length_a   1.000
_cell.length_b   1.000
_cell.length_c   1.000
_cell.angle_alpha   90.00
_cell.angle_beta   90.00
_cell.angle_gamma   90.00
#
_symmetry.space_group_name_H-M   'P 1'
#
loop_
_entity.id
_entity.type
_entity.pdbx_description
1 polymer ?
#
loop_
_entity_poly.entity_id
_entity_poly.type
_entity_poly.pdbx_seq_one_letter_code
_entity_poly.pdbx_strand_id
1 'polypeptide(L)'
;MSMRLQKIGRHYIEENVHRNSLAIPRICNHCRAKLFQFESKNLCCNNGNVNLPSLTAPQELLHLYSSDTVEAIHFRQFIRSYNSVFALTSMGVKIDEIVANGKDRVYTFRAQERPDLQTYRLLIRAENSHNRPQYNVLTVSQVAAILSDVGDNEGKLEEVILLNPTSGIMYLVKGNTSILNIDEEQHSIAVVVIHSFMVMAKMAVLFDPEGSSRQLRTSYENLVCMIMDKSIEVVVLLLSFLSVAAFNFSLCSGDPKMGCIERERQALISFKKGLKDPSNRLLSWAGDEDCCTWIGVGCNNITGHVVELHLGNPYSDNEITGEYKAYKRSMLGGDINHSLLELKHLNYLDLSLNDFGGIPIPDFLGFFRGLRYLDLTYAGFGRRIPHHLGNLSSLRYLSLRGNYYLYADDLGWLSHLSSLEHLDMTYVGLHRIVDWLQVVNTLPSLSELYLSRCNLDNIPPSLGYVNFTSLVVLDLSNNQVNYTIPNWLFNLTNSLLHLDLSGNSLQGQISTAMGNFKSLQFLKMSGHAYIEGRIPSSMWNLCNLHLLDLSGNNLREEIGSVRNLSGCIGKSLESLDLSRNQLTGHIRSWLGLLKSLKHLFLYENSLNGPIPSSLGNISSLIHLSLSNNELNGTLSESLCQLSHLQDFSINSNFLEGIITETHFANLSKLKHLDMSSNSFELKVNSSWIPPFQLEYIGMGSCILGPMFPSWIRMQRSLSYLDFSKARISDTIPTWFWNLASSISYIKLFDNQIHGEISNITLKSRTIDLSSNCLKGWLPRLSPNVTVLRLSNNSISGPLSPLLCEKMDEQKNLMILDLSENILSGELPQCWMYWQSLALLNLESNNLCGKIPSSMGSLIYLTSLHLRNNSFSGDLPSSLQNCTNLEFIDLGENKLSGNIPSWMGEKTTNLGALRLRSNEFSGNIPPQICHLTSLLILDLANNSLSGVIPSCLDNIRVMASYWILDYIHYYRSYDFGVYKENLILTTKGREFKYEGVLQFVRAIDFSSNNLSGIIPSEICSLTALNFLNLSRNHLEGKIPEKIGGMKFLQSLDLSRNHLSGEIPQSIVNLSMLSFLYLSHNNFFGRIPRGQQFETFGNLSFIGNPELCGVPLLTNCTENEEEFEMTWFYLSMELGFIIGFWGVYSVLLFKKTWRYAYFRFLEDKIDQLYVTAVLKLAWLKTKLKKNQDDG
;
A
#
# COMPACT_ATOMS: atom_id res chain seq x y z
N MET A 1 32.24 -12.33 56.56
CA MET A 1 32.99 -12.47 57.83
C MET A 1 33.21 -11.05 58.37
N SER A 2 32.83 -10.74 59.62
CA SER A 2 32.81 -9.37 60.21
C SER A 2 31.93 -8.35 59.44
N MET A 3 31.05 -7.54 60.05
CA MET A 3 31.24 -6.48 61.07
C MET A 3 32.25 -5.39 60.68
N ARG A 4 32.11 -4.11 61.06
CA ARG A 4 31.04 -3.20 61.57
C ARG A 4 31.79 -1.90 61.96
N LEU A 5 31.10 -0.76 62.13
CA LEU A 5 31.62 0.47 62.78
C LEU A 5 32.70 1.25 61.97
N GLN A 6 33.01 2.52 62.26
CA GLN A 6 32.23 3.75 62.57
C GLN A 6 33.23 4.86 62.95
N LYS A 7 32.88 6.14 62.70
CA LYS A 7 33.40 7.35 63.43
C LYS A 7 34.90 7.66 63.24
N ILE A 8 35.44 8.85 63.47
CA ILE A 8 35.00 10.23 63.86
C ILE A 8 35.95 11.19 63.08
N GLY A 9 35.66 12.44 62.74
CA GLY A 9 34.54 13.36 63.02
C GLY A 9 35.07 14.76 63.46
N ARG A 10 34.20 15.79 63.52
CA ARG A 10 34.47 17.16 64.06
C ARG A 10 35.46 18.04 63.27
N HIS A 11 35.48 19.39 63.39
CA HIS A 11 34.46 20.45 63.62
C HIS A 11 35.22 21.79 63.61
N TYR A 12 34.67 22.92 63.13
CA TYR A 12 35.09 24.26 63.56
C TYR A 12 33.99 25.33 63.30
N ILE A 13 33.35 25.78 64.39
CA ILE A 13 32.90 27.17 64.74
C ILE A 13 31.88 27.87 63.78
N GLU A 14 30.66 28.28 64.21
CA GLU A 14 30.24 29.30 65.24
C GLU A 14 30.55 30.76 64.80
N GLU A 15 29.81 31.85 65.03
CA GLU A 15 28.62 32.29 65.82
C GLU A 15 27.76 33.28 64.93
N ASN A 16 26.66 34.00 65.23
CA ASN A 16 25.56 34.11 66.24
C ASN A 16 24.50 35.13 65.66
N VAL A 17 23.29 35.41 66.19
CA VAL A 17 22.24 34.66 66.94
C VAL A 17 20.96 35.54 67.10
N HIS A 18 19.77 34.92 67.30
CA HIS A 18 18.49 35.55 67.76
C HIS A 18 17.78 36.55 66.79
N ARG A 19 16.47 36.87 66.90
CA ARG A 19 15.50 36.70 68.02
C ARG A 19 14.02 36.51 67.57
N ASN A 20 13.38 35.44 68.09
CA ASN A 20 11.96 35.21 68.45
C ASN A 20 10.74 35.81 67.67
N SER A 21 9.92 34.87 67.15
CA SER A 21 8.52 34.56 67.58
C SER A 21 7.25 34.99 66.80
N LEU A 22 6.35 34.00 66.67
CA LEU A 22 4.87 34.04 66.54
C LEU A 22 4.19 34.56 65.26
N ALA A 23 3.93 33.64 64.32
CA ALA A 23 2.58 33.36 63.77
C ALA A 23 2.57 32.03 62.99
N ILE A 24 1.44 31.31 63.00
CA ILE A 24 1.16 30.15 62.12
C ILE A 24 -0.06 30.51 61.25
N PRO A 25 0.05 30.46 59.92
CA PRO A 25 -0.85 29.58 59.17
C PRO A 25 -0.25 28.92 57.91
N ARG A 26 -0.78 27.74 57.57
CA ARG A 26 -0.90 27.15 56.21
C ARG A 26 0.21 27.47 55.18
N ILE A 27 1.20 26.59 55.05
CA ILE A 27 2.01 26.55 53.82
C ILE A 27 1.20 25.85 52.72
N CYS A 28 0.92 26.59 51.64
CA CYS A 28 0.29 26.09 50.42
C CYS A 28 1.32 26.08 49.27
N ASN A 29 1.32 25.04 48.45
CA ASN A 29 1.85 24.95 47.07
C ASN A 29 2.93 25.96 46.63
N HIS A 30 4.13 25.93 47.24
CA HIS A 30 5.27 26.71 46.71
C HIS A 30 6.65 26.03 46.74
N CYS A 31 6.76 24.77 47.18
CA CYS A 31 8.05 24.04 47.27
C CYS A 31 8.14 22.80 46.37
N ARG A 32 7.49 22.80 45.19
CA ARG A 32 7.65 21.72 44.18
C ARG A 32 8.09 22.21 42.79
N ALA A 33 8.46 23.49 42.65
CA ALA A 33 8.82 24.12 41.38
C ALA A 33 10.28 24.63 41.37
N LYS A 34 11.26 23.78 41.75
CA LYS A 34 12.70 24.12 41.63
C LYS A 34 13.71 22.96 41.70
N LEU A 35 13.30 21.72 41.41
CA LEU A 35 14.17 20.53 41.54
C LEU A 35 14.09 19.52 40.38
N PHE A 36 13.61 19.95 39.22
CA PHE A 36 13.79 19.26 37.93
C PHE A 36 14.06 20.29 36.83
N GLN A 37 15.32 20.69 36.73
CA GLN A 37 15.94 21.31 35.56
C GLN A 37 17.31 20.64 35.40
N PHE A 38 17.72 20.40 34.15
CA PHE A 38 18.69 19.37 33.76
C PHE A 38 18.17 17.93 34.03
N GLU A 39 18.35 16.96 33.14
CA GLU A 39 19.09 16.99 31.86
C GLU A 39 18.14 17.08 30.63
N SER A 40 18.65 16.83 29.42
CA SER A 40 17.96 16.84 28.10
C SER A 40 17.43 18.17 27.51
N LYS A 41 17.71 19.33 28.12
CA LYS A 41 17.74 20.62 27.40
C LYS A 41 19.15 21.23 27.42
N ASN A 42 19.50 21.92 26.34
CA ASN A 42 20.86 22.41 25.97
C ASN A 42 21.86 21.32 25.50
N LEU A 43 21.56 20.69 24.36
CA LEU A 43 22.60 20.13 23.46
C LEU A 43 22.85 21.02 22.22
N CYS A 44 21.85 21.80 21.79
CA CYS A 44 22.07 22.95 20.92
C CYS A 44 22.84 24.04 21.69
N CYS A 45 23.94 24.53 21.12
CA CYS A 45 24.77 25.63 21.64
C CYS A 45 25.41 25.42 23.04
N ASN A 46 26.33 24.45 23.16
CA ASN A 46 27.46 24.56 24.09
C ASN A 46 28.76 24.59 23.28
N ASN A 47 29.53 25.69 23.37
CA ASN A 47 30.75 25.88 22.59
C ASN A 47 31.78 26.63 23.43
N GLY A 48 32.97 26.06 23.63
CA GLY A 48 33.96 26.59 24.56
C GLY A 48 35.22 25.73 24.66
N ASN A 49 36.28 26.12 23.94
CA ASN A 49 37.59 25.49 24.06
C ASN A 49 38.18 25.71 25.47
N VAL A 50 38.45 24.62 26.19
CA VAL A 50 39.29 24.62 27.40
C VAL A 50 40.37 23.56 27.23
N ASN A 51 41.59 24.00 26.87
CA ASN A 51 42.77 23.15 26.90
C ASN A 51 43.24 22.97 28.34
N LEU A 52 43.39 21.72 28.79
CA LEU A 52 44.32 21.29 29.85
C LEU A 52 44.74 19.83 29.56
N PRO A 53 45.91 19.38 30.04
CA PRO A 53 46.73 18.41 29.31
C PRO A 53 46.48 16.93 29.63
N SER A 54 47.14 16.09 28.83
CA SER A 54 47.22 14.64 28.95
C SER A 54 47.69 14.14 30.33
N LEU A 55 46.96 13.18 30.88
CA LEU A 55 47.44 12.20 31.85
C LEU A 55 47.01 10.80 31.39
N THR A 56 47.89 9.81 31.55
CA THR A 56 47.77 8.49 30.92
C THR A 56 47.50 7.37 31.94
N ALA A 57 46.56 6.48 31.60
CA ALA A 57 46.34 5.15 32.20
C ALA A 57 45.84 5.14 33.67
N PRO A 58 45.26 4.01 34.16
CA PRO A 58 45.12 2.69 33.54
C PRO A 58 43.66 2.26 33.23
N GLN A 59 43.54 1.06 32.67
CA GLN A 59 42.28 0.35 32.43
C GLN A 59 41.72 -0.19 33.75
N GLU A 60 40.42 0.03 34.02
CA GLU A 60 39.45 -0.91 34.63
C GLU A 60 38.21 -0.15 35.15
N LEU A 61 37.22 0.10 34.27
CA LEU A 61 35.82 0.38 34.65
C LEU A 61 34.86 0.31 33.44
N LEU A 62 35.08 -0.65 32.53
CA LEU A 62 34.36 -0.78 31.26
C LEU A 62 33.33 -1.92 31.28
N HIS A 63 32.53 -1.97 32.35
CA HIS A 63 31.36 -2.83 32.49
C HIS A 63 30.35 -2.17 33.44
N LEU A 64 29.39 -1.41 32.88
CA LEU A 64 28.04 -1.13 33.45
C LEU A 64 27.18 -0.14 32.59
N TYR A 65 27.54 0.12 31.33
CA TYR A 65 26.70 0.87 30.37
C TYR A 65 26.67 0.16 29.00
N SER A 66 25.92 -0.94 28.92
CA SER A 66 25.75 -1.72 27.68
C SER A 66 24.50 -2.62 27.74
N SER A 67 23.31 -2.03 27.70
CA SER A 67 22.01 -2.73 27.64
C SER A 67 21.06 -2.10 26.61
N ASP A 68 21.03 -0.78 26.55
CA ASP A 68 19.97 0.00 25.88
C ASP A 68 20.07 0.00 24.34
N THR A 69 21.08 -0.68 23.79
CA THR A 69 21.25 -0.89 22.34
C THR A 69 20.61 -2.18 21.82
N VAL A 70 20.28 -3.15 22.69
CA VAL A 70 19.72 -4.44 22.25
C VAL A 70 18.24 -4.32 21.89
N GLU A 71 17.44 -3.65 22.72
CA GLU A 71 16.00 -3.46 22.45
C GLU A 71 15.74 -2.57 21.22
N ALA A 72 16.61 -1.58 20.97
CA ALA A 72 16.51 -0.72 19.78
C ALA A 72 16.75 -1.49 18.46
N ILE A 73 17.61 -2.52 18.48
CA ILE A 73 17.83 -3.42 17.35
C ILE A 73 16.63 -4.35 17.18
N HIS A 74 16.15 -4.97 18.28
CA HIS A 74 14.96 -5.81 18.27
C HIS A 74 13.71 -5.04 17.78
N PHE A 75 13.53 -3.77 18.13
CA PHE A 75 12.37 -2.98 17.67
C PHE A 75 12.43 -2.65 16.17
N ARG A 76 13.62 -2.38 15.62
CA ARG A 76 13.81 -2.22 14.17
C ARG A 76 13.63 -3.52 13.40
N GLN A 77 14.01 -4.66 13.98
CA GLN A 77 13.68 -5.97 13.44
C GLN A 77 12.17 -6.24 13.53
N PHE A 78 11.52 -5.98 14.66
CA PHE A 78 10.09 -6.19 14.89
C PHE A 78 9.21 -5.47 13.85
N ILE A 79 9.51 -4.21 13.52
CA ILE A 79 8.80 -3.46 12.47
C ILE A 79 9.06 -4.02 11.06
N ARG A 80 10.24 -4.61 10.78
CA ARG A 80 10.47 -5.34 9.52
C ARG A 80 9.82 -6.73 9.51
N SER A 81 9.68 -7.40 10.66
CA SER A 81 9.03 -8.71 10.80
C SER A 81 7.50 -8.64 10.77
N TYR A 82 6.89 -7.50 11.11
CA TYR A 82 5.43 -7.37 11.23
C TYR A 82 4.68 -7.50 9.90
N ASN A 83 5.36 -7.34 8.76
CA ASN A 83 4.82 -7.60 7.42
C ASN A 83 5.14 -9.03 6.92
N SER A 84 5.70 -9.91 7.77
CA SER A 84 6.24 -11.21 7.34
C SER A 84 5.99 -12.38 8.29
N VAL A 85 5.40 -12.16 9.47
CA VAL A 85 5.15 -13.22 10.46
C VAL A 85 3.76 -13.07 11.08
N PHE A 86 2.79 -13.83 10.56
CA PHE A 86 1.58 -14.20 11.31
C PHE A 86 1.24 -15.69 11.18
N ALA A 87 2.28 -16.52 11.28
CA ALA A 87 2.15 -17.97 11.41
C ALA A 87 3.09 -18.45 12.52
N LEU A 88 2.53 -18.78 13.70
CA LEU A 88 2.98 -19.86 14.61
C LEU A 88 2.13 -19.91 15.90
N THR A 89 1.33 -20.98 16.02
CA THR A 89 0.95 -21.68 17.27
C THR A 89 0.42 -20.90 18.49
N SER A 90 -0.91 -20.84 18.57
CA SER A 90 -1.71 -21.44 19.67
C SER A 90 -1.07 -21.66 21.06
N MET A 91 -1.61 -20.99 22.09
CA MET A 91 -1.72 -21.57 23.44
C MET A 91 -3.17 -22.03 23.66
N GLY A 92 -3.35 -23.30 24.03
CA GLY A 92 -4.67 -23.92 24.15
C GLY A 92 -5.37 -23.61 25.47
N VAL A 93 -6.62 -23.14 25.39
CA VAL A 93 -7.58 -23.11 26.51
C VAL A 93 -8.87 -23.72 26.00
N LYS A 94 -9.35 -24.79 26.65
CA LYS A 94 -10.66 -25.38 26.38
C LYS A 94 -11.77 -24.48 26.92
N ILE A 95 -12.88 -24.41 26.20
CA ILE A 95 -14.16 -23.95 26.74
C ILE A 95 -15.20 -25.00 26.35
N ASP A 96 -15.44 -25.94 27.27
CA ASP A 96 -16.68 -26.70 27.33
C ASP A 96 -17.72 -25.89 28.14
N GLU A 97 -19.00 -26.24 28.01
CA GLU A 97 -20.16 -25.66 28.73
C GLU A 97 -20.52 -24.17 28.45
N ILE A 98 -21.59 -23.95 27.67
CA ILE A 98 -22.93 -23.63 28.23
C ILE A 98 -23.98 -23.92 27.15
N VAL A 99 -24.84 -24.92 27.39
CA VAL A 99 -26.06 -25.16 26.61
C VAL A 99 -27.22 -25.38 27.60
N ALA A 100 -27.73 -24.28 28.17
CA ALA A 100 -28.85 -24.32 29.10
C ALA A 100 -29.62 -22.98 29.16
N ASN A 101 -30.56 -22.79 28.22
CA ASN A 101 -31.94 -22.29 28.43
C ASN A 101 -32.49 -21.63 27.16
N GLY A 102 -33.39 -22.31 26.47
CA GLY A 102 -34.29 -21.69 25.50
C GLY A 102 -35.64 -21.38 26.15
N LYS A 103 -36.24 -20.22 25.80
CA LYS A 103 -37.70 -20.01 25.82
C LYS A 103 -38.11 -18.77 25.03
N ASP A 104 -38.91 -19.03 24.01
CA ASP A 104 -39.90 -18.19 23.32
C ASP A 104 -39.89 -16.66 23.54
N ARG A 105 -39.77 -15.90 22.44
CA ARG A 105 -40.97 -15.47 21.68
C ARG A 105 -40.64 -14.78 20.35
N VAL A 106 -41.58 -14.90 19.41
CA VAL A 106 -41.53 -14.30 18.07
C VAL A 106 -41.98 -12.83 18.13
N TYR A 107 -41.25 -11.95 17.43
CA TYR A 107 -41.82 -10.75 16.82
C TYR A 107 -41.30 -10.59 15.39
N THR A 108 -42.22 -10.55 14.43
CA THR A 108 -41.97 -10.25 13.02
C THR A 108 -42.21 -8.77 12.75
N PHE A 109 -41.33 -8.14 11.98
CA PHE A 109 -41.67 -6.91 11.25
C PHE A 109 -41.31 -7.07 9.78
N ARG A 110 -42.20 -6.57 8.90
CA ARG A 110 -42.09 -6.71 7.44
C ARG A 110 -41.07 -5.72 6.87
N ALA A 111 -40.38 -6.15 5.82
CA ALA A 111 -39.81 -5.22 4.85
C ALA A 111 -40.95 -4.59 4.03
N GLN A 112 -40.81 -3.32 3.63
CA GLN A 112 -41.68 -2.72 2.64
C GLN A 112 -40.93 -1.71 1.74
N GLU A 113 -40.87 -2.07 0.46
CA GLU A 113 -40.91 -1.23 -0.75
C GLU A 113 -40.10 0.09 -0.83
N ARG A 114 -39.10 0.09 -1.72
CA ARG A 114 -38.64 1.26 -2.52
C ARG A 114 -39.58 1.44 -3.74
N PRO A 115 -39.52 2.53 -4.55
CA PRO A 115 -38.54 3.63 -4.56
C PRO A 115 -39.16 5.05 -4.62
N ASP A 116 -38.31 6.08 -4.72
CA ASP A 116 -38.48 7.09 -5.79
C ASP A 116 -37.14 7.72 -6.21
N LEU A 117 -37.08 8.31 -7.41
CA LEU A 117 -35.93 9.05 -7.95
C LEU A 117 -36.22 10.58 -7.95
N GLN A 118 -35.64 11.32 -7.01
CA GLN A 118 -35.06 12.66 -7.27
C GLN A 118 -34.35 13.26 -6.04
N THR A 119 -33.02 13.27 -6.04
CA THR A 119 -32.12 14.33 -5.53
C THR A 119 -30.69 13.89 -5.86
N TYR A 120 -30.23 14.15 -7.09
CA TYR A 120 -28.86 13.80 -7.52
C TYR A 120 -28.26 14.86 -8.46
N ARG A 121 -28.38 16.13 -8.07
CA ARG A 121 -27.67 17.27 -8.68
C ARG A 121 -27.30 18.31 -7.61
N LEU A 122 -26.02 18.34 -7.22
CA LEU A 122 -25.19 19.53 -6.94
C LEU A 122 -24.02 19.19 -5.99
N LEU A 123 -22.92 18.68 -6.55
CA LEU A 123 -21.57 19.24 -6.37
C LEU A 123 -20.54 18.45 -7.19
N ILE A 124 -20.41 18.81 -8.47
CA ILE A 124 -19.24 18.47 -9.28
C ILE A 124 -18.35 19.71 -9.33
N ARG A 125 -17.18 19.64 -8.68
CA ARG A 125 -15.98 20.46 -8.94
C ARG A 125 -14.80 19.88 -8.18
N ALA A 126 -13.61 19.99 -8.76
CA ALA A 126 -12.34 19.46 -8.23
C ALA A 126 -12.21 17.93 -8.16
N GLU A 127 -12.43 17.25 -9.29
CA GLU A 127 -11.61 16.07 -9.61
C GLU A 127 -10.36 16.54 -10.36
N ASN A 128 -9.18 16.38 -9.75
CA ASN A 128 -7.87 16.33 -10.41
C ASN A 128 -6.77 16.00 -9.38
N SER A 129 -6.71 14.74 -8.94
CA SER A 129 -5.54 14.18 -8.25
C SER A 129 -5.44 12.69 -8.56
N HIS A 130 -4.32 12.27 -9.13
CA HIS A 130 -4.02 10.86 -9.39
C HIS A 130 -3.54 10.17 -8.12
N ASN A 131 -4.48 9.71 -7.30
CA ASN A 131 -4.34 8.50 -6.46
C ASN A 131 -5.67 8.15 -5.79
N ARG A 132 -6.21 6.95 -6.08
CA ARG A 132 -7.21 6.28 -5.24
C ARG A 132 -6.84 4.80 -5.14
N PRO A 133 -6.70 4.22 -3.93
CA PRO A 133 -6.65 2.77 -3.79
C PRO A 133 -8.03 2.18 -4.17
N GLN A 134 -8.02 1.07 -4.89
CA GLN A 134 -9.22 0.27 -5.12
C GLN A 134 -9.45 -0.64 -3.92
N TYR A 135 -10.63 -0.57 -3.30
CA TYR A 135 -11.03 -1.53 -2.27
C TYR A 135 -11.84 -2.66 -2.90
N ASN A 136 -11.39 -3.90 -2.72
CA ASN A 136 -12.10 -5.09 -3.15
C ASN A 136 -13.26 -5.40 -2.19
N VAL A 137 -14.45 -5.67 -2.74
CA VAL A 137 -15.52 -6.33 -1.98
C VAL A 137 -15.18 -7.82 -1.93
N LEU A 138 -14.83 -8.33 -0.75
CA LEU A 138 -14.50 -9.75 -0.58
C LEU A 138 -15.74 -10.62 -0.83
N THR A 139 -15.58 -11.58 -1.75
CA THR A 139 -16.57 -12.59 -2.11
C THR A 139 -16.34 -13.88 -1.32
N VAL A 140 -17.39 -14.71 -1.21
CA VAL A 140 -17.38 -15.93 -0.38
C VAL A 140 -16.26 -16.92 -0.78
N SER A 141 -15.87 -16.94 -2.06
CA SER A 141 -14.75 -17.74 -2.58
C SER A 141 -13.38 -17.31 -2.04
N GLN A 142 -13.19 -16.04 -1.68
CA GLN A 142 -11.90 -15.53 -1.17
C GLN A 142 -11.65 -15.93 0.30
N VAL A 143 -12.68 -16.37 1.03
CA VAL A 143 -12.52 -16.97 2.37
C VAL A 143 -12.02 -18.41 2.27
N ALA A 144 -12.39 -19.15 1.23
CA ALA A 144 -11.99 -20.55 1.04
C ALA A 144 -10.48 -20.72 0.78
N ALA A 145 -9.85 -19.76 0.08
CA ALA A 145 -8.42 -19.80 -0.24
C ALA A 145 -7.49 -19.61 0.98
N ILE A 146 -7.99 -19.04 2.08
CA ILE A 146 -7.21 -18.84 3.32
C ILE A 146 -7.13 -20.14 4.14
N LEU A 147 -7.94 -21.15 3.83
CA LEU A 147 -8.05 -22.42 4.57
C LEU A 147 -7.27 -23.60 3.95
N SER A 148 -6.52 -23.40 2.87
CA SER A 148 -5.73 -24.46 2.22
C SER A 148 -4.26 -24.53 2.63
N ASP A 149 -3.75 -23.58 3.41
CA ASP A 149 -2.31 -23.40 3.69
C ASP A 149 -1.88 -23.89 5.09
N VAL A 150 -2.49 -25.00 5.56
CA VAL A 150 -2.15 -25.63 6.86
C VAL A 150 -1.93 -27.14 6.70
N GLY A 151 -0.73 -27.49 6.28
CA GLY A 151 -0.09 -28.80 6.40
C GLY A 151 1.43 -28.61 6.28
N ASP A 152 2.29 -29.29 7.02
CA ASP A 152 2.07 -30.49 7.86
C ASP A 152 2.33 -30.24 9.36
N ASN A 153 1.57 -30.93 10.22
CA ASN A 153 2.07 -31.62 11.42
C ASN A 153 0.97 -32.56 11.96
N GLU A 154 1.36 -33.64 12.65
CA GLU A 154 0.45 -34.74 13.00
C GLU A 154 -0.49 -34.43 14.19
N GLY A 155 -1.79 -34.72 14.06
CA GLY A 155 -2.63 -35.08 15.21
C GLY A 155 -4.06 -34.53 15.26
N LYS A 156 -5.03 -35.42 14.97
CA LYS A 156 -6.50 -35.28 15.18
C LYS A 156 -7.24 -34.21 14.34
N LEU A 157 -8.30 -34.65 13.66
CA LEU A 157 -9.35 -33.78 13.14
C LEU A 157 -10.37 -33.47 14.26
N GLU A 158 -10.86 -32.23 14.29
CA GLU A 158 -12.14 -31.86 14.90
C GLU A 158 -13.09 -31.33 13.80
N GLU A 159 -14.40 -31.46 14.00
CA GLU A 159 -15.41 -31.29 12.95
C GLU A 159 -15.98 -29.85 12.95
N VAL A 160 -15.98 -29.20 11.78
CA VAL A 160 -16.45 -27.81 11.64
C VAL A 160 -17.85 -27.77 11.06
N ILE A 161 -18.79 -27.16 11.79
CA ILE A 161 -20.17 -26.89 11.34
C ILE A 161 -20.26 -25.43 10.88
N LEU A 162 -20.72 -25.20 9.65
CA LEU A 162 -20.98 -23.86 9.11
C LEU A 162 -22.49 -23.62 8.98
N LEU A 163 -22.95 -22.46 9.49
CA LEU A 163 -24.34 -22.00 9.40
C LEU A 163 -24.43 -20.81 8.45
N ASN A 164 -25.28 -20.92 7.42
CA ASN A 164 -25.61 -19.82 6.52
C ASN A 164 -26.93 -19.14 6.98
N PRO A 165 -26.91 -17.86 7.41
CA PRO A 165 -28.09 -17.17 7.95
C PRO A 165 -29.25 -16.93 6.96
N THR A 166 -29.07 -17.13 5.66
CA THR A 166 -30.07 -16.75 4.63
C THR A 166 -30.66 -17.90 3.82
N SER A 167 -30.22 -19.15 4.02
CA SER A 167 -30.74 -20.32 3.25
C SER A 167 -31.17 -21.53 4.07
N GLY A 168 -30.81 -21.64 5.35
CA GLY A 168 -31.38 -22.65 6.27
C GLY A 168 -31.01 -24.12 6.00
N ILE A 169 -29.98 -24.39 5.18
CA ILE A 169 -29.47 -25.74 4.88
C ILE A 169 -28.15 -25.99 5.63
N MET A 170 -27.98 -27.21 6.14
CA MET A 170 -26.81 -27.66 6.90
C MET A 170 -25.90 -28.52 6.01
N TYR A 171 -24.59 -28.32 6.10
CA TYR A 171 -23.58 -29.14 5.42
C TYR A 171 -22.57 -29.72 6.42
N LEU A 172 -22.06 -30.91 6.13
CA LEU A 172 -21.09 -31.64 6.96
C LEU A 172 -20.04 -32.24 6.00
N VAL A 173 -18.78 -31.85 6.16
CA VAL A 173 -17.69 -32.18 5.21
C VAL A 173 -16.58 -32.93 5.92
N LYS A 174 -16.12 -34.03 5.30
CA LYS A 174 -14.98 -34.84 5.74
C LYS A 174 -14.13 -35.18 4.51
N GLY A 175 -12.80 -35.14 4.65
CA GLY A 175 -11.89 -35.08 3.50
C GLY A 175 -11.88 -36.33 2.60
N ASN A 176 -11.69 -36.11 1.29
CA ASN A 176 -11.38 -37.09 0.23
C ASN A 176 -12.32 -38.33 0.17
N THR A 177 -13.35 -38.39 -0.67
CA THR A 177 -13.33 -38.13 -2.12
C THR A 177 -14.75 -37.97 -2.72
N SER A 178 -14.83 -37.34 -3.91
CA SER A 178 -15.95 -37.37 -4.87
C SER A 178 -17.38 -37.15 -4.34
N ILE A 179 -17.89 -35.92 -4.48
CA ILE A 179 -19.33 -35.66 -4.53
C ILE A 179 -19.80 -35.83 -5.97
N LEU A 180 -20.84 -36.64 -6.17
CA LEU A 180 -21.65 -36.68 -7.39
C LEU A 180 -23.12 -36.85 -6.96
N ASN A 181 -23.99 -35.95 -7.43
CA ASN A 181 -25.43 -36.02 -7.17
C ASN A 181 -26.08 -37.25 -7.82
N ILE A 182 -27.24 -37.67 -7.29
CA ILE A 182 -28.54 -37.58 -8.00
C ILE A 182 -29.68 -37.87 -6.99
N ASP A 183 -30.85 -37.35 -7.31
CA ASP A 183 -32.03 -37.16 -6.45
C ASP A 183 -32.75 -38.46 -6.03
N GLU A 184 -33.56 -38.37 -4.96
CA GLU A 184 -34.74 -39.22 -4.79
C GLU A 184 -35.96 -38.56 -5.46
N GLU A 185 -36.39 -39.07 -6.61
CA GLU A 185 -37.83 -39.10 -6.91
C GLU A 185 -38.27 -40.41 -7.55
N GLN A 186 -39.21 -41.06 -6.84
CA GLN A 186 -40.17 -42.07 -7.31
C GLN A 186 -39.67 -43.48 -7.70
N HIS A 187 -40.59 -44.45 -7.58
CA HIS A 187 -40.36 -45.88 -7.77
C HIS A 187 -40.72 -46.33 -9.19
N SER A 188 -40.07 -47.39 -9.71
CA SER A 188 -40.75 -48.71 -9.89
C SER A 188 -39.90 -49.80 -10.56
N ILE A 189 -39.77 -50.94 -9.85
CA ILE A 189 -39.88 -52.32 -10.37
C ILE A 189 -38.76 -52.90 -11.29
N ALA A 190 -38.38 -54.15 -10.97
CA ALA A 190 -37.74 -55.19 -11.81
C ALA A 190 -36.19 -55.26 -12.02
N VAL A 191 -35.55 -56.08 -11.16
CA VAL A 191 -34.93 -57.38 -11.53
C VAL A 191 -33.59 -57.43 -12.31
N VAL A 192 -32.53 -57.76 -11.55
CA VAL A 192 -31.51 -58.83 -11.79
C VAL A 192 -30.19 -58.57 -12.56
N VAL A 193 -29.08 -58.93 -11.88
CA VAL A 193 -27.71 -59.28 -12.37
C VAL A 193 -26.94 -58.15 -13.09
N ILE A 194 -25.96 -57.49 -12.46
CA ILE A 194 -24.68 -57.98 -11.87
C ILE A 194 -23.74 -58.63 -12.90
N HIS A 195 -22.86 -57.83 -13.50
CA HIS A 195 -21.42 -57.99 -13.25
C HIS A 195 -20.64 -56.72 -13.59
N SER A 196 -19.74 -56.34 -12.69
CA SER A 196 -18.60 -55.45 -12.91
C SER A 196 -17.44 -55.93 -12.04
N PHE A 197 -16.21 -55.54 -12.39
CA PHE A 197 -14.96 -55.84 -11.67
C PHE A 197 -14.48 -57.31 -11.67
N MET A 198 -13.80 -57.68 -12.75
CA MET A 198 -12.39 -58.08 -12.59
C MET A 198 -11.54 -56.80 -12.81
N VAL A 199 -10.89 -56.26 -11.79
CA VAL A 199 -9.62 -56.68 -11.14
C VAL A 199 -8.42 -55.93 -11.73
N MET A 200 -7.72 -55.18 -10.88
CA MET A 200 -6.40 -54.62 -11.21
C MET A 200 -5.33 -55.72 -11.24
N ALA A 201 -4.28 -55.47 -12.03
CA ALA A 201 -2.93 -56.04 -11.91
C ALA A 201 -2.75 -57.57 -12.06
N LYS A 202 -2.26 -57.97 -13.23
CA LYS A 202 -0.85 -58.40 -13.33
C LYS A 202 -0.21 -57.75 -14.56
N MET A 203 1.06 -57.39 -14.44
CA MET A 203 1.88 -56.76 -15.47
C MET A 203 3.06 -57.69 -15.77
N ALA A 204 3.48 -57.75 -17.04
CA ALA A 204 4.63 -58.54 -17.53
C ALA A 204 4.48 -60.08 -17.39
N VAL A 205 5.26 -60.92 -18.09
CA VAL A 205 6.52 -60.70 -18.84
C VAL A 205 6.56 -61.55 -20.13
N LEU A 206 7.61 -61.37 -20.95
CA LEU A 206 8.14 -62.28 -22.01
C LEU A 206 7.21 -62.50 -23.23
N PHE A 207 7.63 -62.15 -24.45
CA PHE A 207 8.90 -62.53 -25.06
C PHE A 207 9.73 -61.36 -25.62
N ASP A 208 10.91 -61.17 -25.03
CA ASP A 208 12.13 -60.93 -25.80
C ASP A 208 12.75 -62.30 -26.13
N PRO A 209 13.48 -62.47 -27.24
CA PRO A 209 14.93 -62.63 -27.04
C PRO A 209 15.81 -61.98 -28.12
N GLU A 210 16.94 -61.42 -27.67
CA GLU A 210 18.01 -60.90 -28.52
C GLU A 210 18.50 -61.91 -29.58
N GLY A 211 18.44 -61.52 -30.87
CA GLY A 211 18.90 -62.30 -32.02
C GLY A 211 20.02 -61.57 -32.77
N SER A 212 21.27 -61.84 -32.40
CA SER A 212 22.44 -61.04 -32.77
C SER A 212 22.80 -60.97 -34.28
N SER A 213 23.28 -59.77 -34.67
CA SER A 213 24.30 -59.53 -35.70
C SER A 213 23.94 -59.39 -37.20
N ARG A 214 24.68 -58.45 -37.82
CA ARG A 214 25.12 -58.29 -39.23
C ARG A 214 24.39 -59.01 -40.38
N GLN A 215 23.91 -58.17 -41.30
CA GLN A 215 24.17 -58.24 -42.75
C GLN A 215 24.00 -59.60 -43.47
N LEU A 216 22.81 -59.84 -44.01
CA LEU A 216 22.59 -60.15 -45.43
C LEU A 216 21.10 -59.88 -45.75
N ARG A 217 20.60 -59.58 -46.95
CA ARG A 217 21.06 -58.97 -48.22
C ARG A 217 19.96 -59.32 -49.23
N THR A 218 19.51 -58.36 -50.03
CA THR A 218 18.78 -58.52 -51.32
C THR A 218 17.40 -59.20 -51.37
N SER A 219 16.47 -58.46 -51.99
CA SER A 219 15.57 -58.90 -53.06
C SER A 219 14.50 -59.96 -52.76
N TYR A 220 13.29 -59.47 -52.48
CA TYR A 220 12.21 -59.76 -53.44
C TYR A 220 12.28 -58.72 -54.57
N GLU A 221 13.00 -59.07 -55.62
CA GLU A 221 12.99 -58.33 -56.88
C GLU A 221 11.82 -58.81 -57.76
N ASN A 222 11.27 -57.90 -58.55
CA ASN A 222 10.77 -58.16 -59.91
C ASN A 222 9.77 -59.31 -60.11
N LEU A 223 8.47 -59.06 -59.88
CA LEU A 223 7.37 -59.48 -60.78
C LEU A 223 6.04 -58.81 -60.36
N VAL A 224 5.26 -58.13 -61.22
CA VAL A 224 5.58 -57.54 -62.54
C VAL A 224 4.60 -56.42 -62.89
N CYS A 225 5.10 -55.45 -63.68
CA CYS A 225 4.44 -54.52 -64.62
C CYS A 225 5.17 -53.16 -64.55
N MET A 226 6.17 -52.91 -65.40
CA MET A 226 6.01 -52.38 -66.78
C MET A 226 5.58 -50.91 -66.81
N ILE A 227 6.16 -50.00 -67.61
CA ILE A 227 7.41 -49.96 -68.40
C ILE A 227 7.56 -48.50 -68.89
N MET A 228 8.78 -47.93 -68.95
CA MET A 228 9.13 -46.63 -69.60
C MET A 228 8.37 -45.37 -69.08
N ASP A 229 8.90 -44.13 -69.05
CA ASP A 229 9.92 -43.38 -69.80
C ASP A 229 9.48 -42.82 -71.18
N LYS A 230 9.94 -41.59 -71.46
CA LYS A 230 9.89 -40.81 -72.73
C LYS A 230 8.50 -40.32 -73.18
N SER A 231 8.16 -39.03 -73.10
CA SER A 231 8.76 -37.79 -73.68
C SER A 231 8.35 -37.53 -75.13
N ILE A 232 8.10 -36.25 -75.47
CA ILE A 232 8.42 -35.66 -76.78
C ILE A 232 8.70 -34.16 -76.58
N GLU A 233 9.74 -33.67 -77.25
CA GLU A 233 10.13 -32.25 -77.25
C GLU A 233 9.54 -31.50 -78.45
N VAL A 234 9.29 -30.19 -78.25
CA VAL A 234 9.46 -29.11 -79.25
C VAL A 234 8.97 -29.39 -80.69
N VAL A 235 7.64 -29.46 -80.93
CA VAL A 235 7.04 -29.07 -82.24
C VAL A 235 5.65 -28.39 -82.11
N VAL A 236 5.53 -27.35 -81.28
CA VAL A 236 4.59 -26.22 -81.54
C VAL A 236 5.27 -24.89 -81.21
N LEU A 237 6.52 -24.74 -81.65
CA LEU A 237 7.08 -23.41 -81.89
C LEU A 237 6.57 -22.93 -83.26
N LEU A 238 6.18 -21.65 -83.34
CA LEU A 238 5.94 -20.90 -84.58
C LEU A 238 4.80 -21.39 -85.49
N LEU A 239 3.62 -20.77 -85.31
CA LEU A 239 2.61 -20.34 -86.31
C LEU A 239 1.30 -20.06 -85.55
N SER A 240 0.78 -18.84 -85.42
CA SER A 240 1.18 -17.49 -85.88
C SER A 240 0.77 -16.49 -84.79
N PHE A 241 1.47 -15.39 -84.45
CA PHE A 241 2.09 -14.30 -85.22
C PHE A 241 1.10 -13.50 -86.09
N LEU A 242 1.27 -12.16 -86.07
CA LEU A 242 0.45 -11.11 -86.71
C LEU A 242 -0.91 -10.80 -86.03
N SER A 243 -1.40 -9.55 -85.89
CA SER A 243 -0.79 -8.19 -85.72
C SER A 243 -1.93 -7.13 -85.67
N VAL A 244 -1.61 -5.83 -85.59
CA VAL A 244 -2.51 -4.64 -85.61
C VAL A 244 -3.16 -4.34 -84.24
N ALA A 245 -2.77 -3.33 -83.45
CA ALA A 245 -1.99 -2.09 -83.63
C ALA A 245 -2.72 -0.87 -84.22
N ALA A 246 -3.34 -0.08 -83.32
CA ALA A 246 -3.69 1.35 -83.44
C ALA A 246 -4.07 1.84 -82.01
N PHE A 247 -3.82 3.07 -81.54
CA PHE A 247 -3.17 4.26 -82.12
C PHE A 247 -2.19 4.88 -81.09
N ASN A 248 -1.16 5.59 -81.56
CA ASN A 248 -0.47 6.61 -80.76
C ASN A 248 -1.21 7.94 -80.87
N PHE A 249 -1.27 8.71 -79.79
CA PHE A 249 -1.11 10.17 -79.86
C PHE A 249 -0.45 10.69 -78.57
N SER A 250 0.52 11.58 -78.74
CA SER A 250 0.93 12.54 -77.72
C SER A 250 0.31 13.91 -78.04
N LEU A 251 0.73 14.96 -77.33
CA LEU A 251 0.04 16.26 -77.15
C LEU A 251 -1.02 16.19 -76.02
N CYS A 252 -1.13 17.19 -75.13
CA CYS A 252 -0.39 18.46 -75.07
C CYS A 252 -0.04 18.90 -73.64
N SER A 253 0.62 20.06 -73.57
CA SER A 253 0.88 20.87 -72.38
C SER A 253 -0.28 20.92 -71.40
N GLY A 254 0.04 20.94 -70.10
CA GLY A 254 -0.97 20.94 -69.03
C GLY A 254 -1.89 22.16 -69.06
N ASP A 255 -3.17 21.89 -68.84
CA ASP A 255 -4.24 22.85 -68.54
C ASP A 255 -4.50 22.85 -67.00
N PRO A 256 -5.38 23.71 -66.43
CA PRO A 256 -5.32 24.06 -65.01
C PRO A 256 -5.60 22.89 -64.07
N LYS A 257 -5.11 23.02 -62.82
CA LYS A 257 -5.63 22.25 -61.68
C LYS A 257 -7.16 22.30 -61.71
N MET A 258 -7.81 21.14 -61.79
CA MET A 258 -9.22 21.06 -61.41
C MET A 258 -9.30 21.30 -59.91
N GLY A 259 -9.73 22.50 -59.54
CA GLY A 259 -10.03 22.85 -58.16
C GLY A 259 -11.17 22.02 -57.60
N CYS A 260 -11.29 22.03 -56.28
CA CYS A 260 -12.27 21.29 -55.50
C CYS A 260 -13.68 21.34 -56.09
N ILE A 261 -14.28 20.16 -56.20
CA ILE A 261 -15.62 19.99 -56.74
C ILE A 261 -16.64 20.73 -55.86
N GLU A 262 -17.39 21.66 -56.44
CA GLU A 262 -18.29 22.58 -55.71
C GLU A 262 -19.23 21.88 -54.72
N ARG A 263 -19.73 20.68 -55.07
CA ARG A 263 -20.58 19.86 -54.18
C ARG A 263 -19.84 19.41 -52.91
N GLU A 264 -18.57 19.05 -53.03
CA GLU A 264 -17.71 18.66 -51.91
C GLU A 264 -17.27 19.90 -51.10
N ARG A 265 -16.99 21.03 -51.77
CA ARG A 265 -16.74 22.33 -51.13
C ARG A 265 -17.92 22.77 -50.24
N GLN A 266 -19.15 22.73 -50.76
CA GLN A 266 -20.35 23.07 -50.00
C GLN A 266 -20.62 22.08 -48.85
N ALA A 267 -20.29 20.80 -49.03
CA ALA A 267 -20.37 19.80 -47.97
C ALA A 267 -19.42 20.09 -46.80
N LEU A 268 -18.19 20.53 -47.09
CA LEU A 268 -17.19 20.96 -46.10
C LEU A 268 -17.60 22.28 -45.40
N ILE A 269 -18.16 23.25 -46.12
CA ILE A 269 -18.73 24.48 -45.52
C ILE A 269 -19.91 24.15 -44.59
N SER A 270 -20.77 23.22 -44.98
CA SER A 270 -21.88 22.73 -44.15
C SER A 270 -21.38 21.95 -42.92
N PHE A 271 -20.27 21.22 -43.05
CA PHE A 271 -19.64 20.52 -41.94
C PHE A 271 -19.05 21.51 -40.93
N LYS A 272 -18.24 22.49 -41.37
CA LYS A 272 -17.70 23.57 -40.52
C LYS A 272 -18.78 24.32 -39.75
N LYS A 273 -19.99 24.51 -40.30
CA LYS A 273 -21.12 25.16 -39.60
C LYS A 273 -21.65 24.38 -38.38
N GLY A 274 -21.42 23.06 -38.30
CA GLY A 274 -21.76 22.26 -37.12
C GLY A 274 -20.69 22.30 -36.02
N LEU A 275 -19.46 22.68 -36.38
CA LEU A 275 -18.31 22.65 -35.48
C LEU A 275 -18.18 23.90 -34.62
N LYS A 276 -17.68 23.70 -33.40
CA LYS A 276 -17.15 24.72 -32.51
C LYS A 276 -15.64 24.75 -32.70
N ASP A 277 -15.11 25.88 -33.17
CA ASP A 277 -13.69 26.09 -33.46
C ASP A 277 -13.15 27.30 -32.65
N PRO A 278 -12.82 27.10 -31.37
CA PRO A 278 -12.47 28.20 -30.46
C PRO A 278 -11.13 28.89 -30.76
N SER A 279 -10.24 28.30 -31.56
CA SER A 279 -9.00 28.94 -32.03
C SER A 279 -9.00 29.35 -33.51
N ASN A 280 -10.09 29.10 -34.25
CA ASN A 280 -10.24 29.37 -35.68
C ASN A 280 -9.26 28.56 -36.56
N ARG A 281 -9.00 27.29 -36.20
CA ARG A 281 -8.17 26.35 -37.00
C ARG A 281 -8.67 26.21 -38.44
N LEU A 282 -9.99 26.24 -38.63
CA LEU A 282 -10.67 26.09 -39.92
C LEU A 282 -10.90 27.43 -40.62
N LEU A 283 -10.19 28.51 -40.24
CA LEU A 283 -10.39 29.85 -40.82
C LEU A 283 -10.32 29.86 -42.36
N SER A 284 -9.39 29.09 -42.93
CA SER A 284 -9.18 28.94 -44.38
C SER A 284 -10.38 28.35 -45.14
N TRP A 285 -11.30 27.66 -44.46
CA TRP A 285 -12.51 27.09 -45.07
C TRP A 285 -13.56 28.18 -45.31
N ALA A 286 -13.31 29.08 -46.26
CA ALA A 286 -14.09 30.29 -46.51
C ALA A 286 -13.95 30.80 -47.97
N GLY A 287 -14.75 31.81 -48.32
CA GLY A 287 -14.74 32.43 -49.65
C GLY A 287 -15.18 31.50 -50.77
N ASP A 288 -14.76 31.81 -51.99
CA ASP A 288 -14.88 30.95 -53.18
C ASP A 288 -13.52 30.39 -53.64
N GLU A 289 -12.63 30.19 -52.66
CA GLU A 289 -11.34 29.55 -52.87
C GLU A 289 -11.47 28.02 -53.04
N ASP A 290 -10.52 27.46 -53.79
CA ASP A 290 -10.37 26.02 -54.01
C ASP A 290 -10.19 25.27 -52.68
N CYS A 291 -11.14 24.39 -52.31
CA CYS A 291 -11.04 23.66 -51.04
C CYS A 291 -9.81 22.75 -50.94
N CYS A 292 -9.16 22.42 -52.06
CA CYS A 292 -7.92 21.66 -52.08
C CYS A 292 -6.68 22.49 -51.65
N THR A 293 -6.85 23.77 -51.29
CA THR A 293 -5.85 24.58 -50.58
C THR A 293 -6.14 24.73 -49.09
N TRP A 294 -7.29 24.26 -48.61
CA TRP A 294 -7.72 24.49 -47.23
C TRP A 294 -6.91 23.64 -46.24
N ILE A 295 -6.62 24.22 -45.08
CA ILE A 295 -5.86 23.55 -44.03
C ILE A 295 -6.66 22.33 -43.55
N GLY A 296 -6.05 21.15 -43.63
CA GLY A 296 -6.69 19.88 -43.25
C GLY A 296 -7.48 19.18 -44.36
N VAL A 297 -7.49 19.68 -45.60
CA VAL A 297 -8.18 19.03 -46.74
C VAL A 297 -7.16 18.49 -47.75
N GLY A 298 -7.19 17.18 -48.00
CA GLY A 298 -6.38 16.53 -49.03
C GLY A 298 -7.23 16.12 -50.24
N CYS A 299 -6.81 16.50 -51.44
CA CYS A 299 -7.49 16.19 -52.70
C CYS A 299 -6.65 15.29 -53.62
N ASN A 300 -7.34 14.56 -54.50
CA ASN A 300 -6.72 13.79 -55.56
C ASN A 300 -6.19 14.73 -56.66
N ASN A 301 -4.87 14.78 -56.84
CA ASN A 301 -4.18 15.65 -57.80
C ASN A 301 -4.54 15.45 -59.29
N ILE A 302 -5.30 14.39 -59.63
CA ILE A 302 -5.76 14.10 -61.00
C ILE A 302 -7.25 14.44 -61.16
N THR A 303 -8.08 14.20 -60.13
CA THR A 303 -9.55 14.27 -60.26
C THR A 303 -10.23 15.39 -59.46
N GLY A 304 -9.50 16.13 -58.61
CA GLY A 304 -10.07 17.24 -57.82
C GLY A 304 -11.00 16.82 -56.67
N HIS A 305 -11.25 15.52 -56.50
CA HIS A 305 -12.04 14.98 -55.39
C HIS A 305 -11.30 15.07 -54.05
N VAL A 306 -12.03 15.42 -52.98
CA VAL A 306 -11.58 15.31 -51.59
C VAL A 306 -11.43 13.84 -51.22
N VAL A 307 -10.24 13.49 -50.72
CA VAL A 307 -9.84 12.12 -50.38
C VAL A 307 -9.32 11.98 -48.95
N GLU A 308 -8.85 13.06 -48.32
CA GLU A 308 -8.33 13.04 -46.95
C GLU A 308 -8.85 14.23 -46.14
N LEU A 309 -9.16 14.00 -44.86
CA LEU A 309 -9.44 15.06 -43.88
C LEU A 309 -8.57 14.88 -42.64
N HIS A 310 -7.73 15.88 -42.36
CA HIS A 310 -6.77 15.94 -41.26
C HIS A 310 -7.23 17.01 -40.26
N LEU A 311 -7.98 16.60 -39.24
CA LEU A 311 -8.59 17.50 -38.25
C LEU A 311 -8.14 17.21 -36.81
N GLY A 312 -7.11 16.39 -36.64
CA GLY A 312 -6.39 16.18 -35.40
C GLY A 312 -5.82 17.48 -34.82
N ASN A 313 -5.85 17.62 -33.50
CA ASN A 313 -5.36 18.82 -32.82
C ASN A 313 -3.84 18.99 -33.02
N PRO A 314 -3.36 20.15 -33.53
CA PRO A 314 -1.93 20.36 -33.83
C PRO A 314 -1.03 20.45 -32.58
N TYR A 315 -1.61 20.42 -31.38
CA TYR A 315 -0.88 20.40 -30.11
C TYR A 315 -1.00 19.03 -29.45
N SER A 316 0.13 18.48 -29.00
CA SER A 316 0.19 17.25 -28.22
C SER A 316 -0.30 17.45 -26.78
N ASP A 317 -0.91 16.43 -26.20
CA ASP A 317 -1.32 16.41 -24.79
C ASP A 317 -0.12 16.13 -23.86
N ASN A 318 0.78 17.12 -23.76
CA ASN A 318 1.93 17.09 -22.87
C ASN A 318 1.71 18.09 -21.72
N GLU A 319 1.35 17.59 -20.53
CA GLU A 319 0.96 18.42 -19.37
C GLU A 319 2.08 19.32 -18.80
N ILE A 320 3.34 19.10 -19.22
CA ILE A 320 4.55 19.64 -18.58
C ILE A 320 4.92 21.06 -19.08
N THR A 321 4.33 21.53 -20.19
CA THR A 321 4.67 22.84 -20.79
C THR A 321 3.49 23.81 -20.82
N GLY A 322 3.75 25.06 -21.23
CA GLY A 322 2.69 26.06 -21.47
C GLY A 322 1.71 25.69 -22.60
N GLU A 323 2.00 24.65 -23.38
CA GLU A 323 1.25 24.23 -24.56
C GLU A 323 -0.09 23.57 -24.22
N TYR A 324 -0.25 23.02 -23.01
CA TYR A 324 -1.54 22.47 -22.53
C TYR A 324 -2.70 23.48 -22.60
N LYS A 325 -2.40 24.78 -22.44
CA LYS A 325 -3.39 25.87 -22.63
C LYS A 325 -3.69 26.18 -24.10
N ALA A 326 -2.77 25.87 -25.02
CA ALA A 326 -2.99 25.98 -26.46
C ALA A 326 -3.77 24.76 -27.00
N TYR A 327 -3.41 23.56 -26.54
CA TYR A 327 -4.12 22.29 -26.75
C TYR A 327 -5.61 22.39 -26.40
N LYS A 328 -5.94 22.76 -25.15
CA LYS A 328 -7.34 22.94 -24.71
C LYS A 328 -8.09 24.08 -25.38
N ARG A 329 -7.40 25.06 -25.97
CA ARG A 329 -8.01 26.12 -26.79
C ARG A 329 -8.20 25.72 -28.25
N SER A 330 -7.64 24.58 -28.66
CA SER A 330 -7.57 24.14 -30.05
C SER A 330 -8.38 22.88 -30.34
N MET A 331 -9.00 22.28 -29.32
CA MET A 331 -9.99 21.23 -29.48
C MET A 331 -11.17 21.74 -30.32
N LEU A 332 -11.44 21.07 -31.44
CA LEU A 332 -12.72 21.19 -32.13
C LEU A 332 -13.80 20.48 -31.31
N GLY A 333 -15.05 20.89 -31.45
CA GLY A 333 -16.20 20.21 -30.85
C GLY A 333 -17.49 20.53 -31.61
N GLY A 334 -18.65 20.31 -30.98
CA GLY A 334 -19.95 20.51 -31.64
C GLY A 334 -20.41 19.27 -32.40
N ASP A 335 -21.19 19.47 -33.47
CA ASP A 335 -21.94 18.40 -34.13
C ASP A 335 -21.29 17.96 -35.44
N ILE A 336 -21.00 16.66 -35.57
CA ILE A 336 -20.42 16.08 -36.78
C ILE A 336 -21.52 15.90 -37.84
N ASN A 337 -21.58 16.84 -38.78
CA ASN A 337 -22.67 16.95 -39.74
C ASN A 337 -22.67 15.83 -40.79
N HIS A 338 -23.86 15.29 -41.08
CA HIS A 338 -24.13 14.34 -42.17
C HIS A 338 -23.68 14.82 -43.57
N SER A 339 -23.44 16.13 -43.76
CA SER A 339 -22.96 16.68 -45.04
C SER A 339 -21.68 16.01 -45.55
N LEU A 340 -20.83 15.47 -44.67
CA LEU A 340 -19.64 14.69 -45.06
C LEU A 340 -19.95 13.53 -46.01
N LEU A 341 -21.17 12.99 -46.03
CA LEU A 341 -21.56 11.89 -46.93
C LEU A 341 -21.47 12.21 -48.44
N GLU A 342 -21.35 13.49 -48.80
CA GLU A 342 -21.08 13.89 -50.18
C GLU A 342 -19.62 13.67 -50.62
N LEU A 343 -18.69 13.49 -49.66
CA LEU A 343 -17.27 13.22 -49.90
C LEU A 343 -17.06 11.73 -50.22
N LYS A 344 -17.62 11.27 -51.34
CA LYS A 344 -17.73 9.83 -51.69
C LYS A 344 -16.39 9.12 -51.94
N HIS A 345 -15.31 9.89 -52.07
CA HIS A 345 -13.95 9.42 -52.33
C HIS A 345 -13.04 9.50 -51.09
N LEU A 346 -13.58 9.93 -49.94
CA LEU A 346 -12.86 10.02 -48.66
C LEU A 346 -12.27 8.64 -48.28
N ASN A 347 -10.95 8.59 -48.14
CA ASN A 347 -10.20 7.41 -47.74
C ASN A 347 -9.47 7.58 -46.39
N TYR A 348 -9.30 8.82 -45.92
CA TYR A 348 -8.65 9.15 -44.65
C TYR A 348 -9.48 10.17 -43.86
N LEU A 349 -9.77 9.87 -42.59
CA LEU A 349 -10.44 10.79 -41.66
C LEU A 349 -9.77 10.72 -40.28
N ASP A 350 -9.11 11.80 -39.91
CA ASP A 350 -8.57 12.04 -38.57
C ASP A 350 -9.39 13.13 -37.87
N LEU A 351 -9.91 12.81 -36.68
CA LEU A 351 -10.64 13.70 -35.78
C LEU A 351 -10.00 13.76 -34.38
N SER A 352 -8.74 13.34 -34.24
CA SER A 352 -8.08 13.09 -32.96
C SER A 352 -7.87 14.34 -32.07
N LEU A 353 -7.66 14.13 -30.77
CA LEU A 353 -7.22 15.14 -29.79
C LEU A 353 -8.18 16.36 -29.65
N ASN A 354 -9.46 16.15 -29.95
CA ASN A 354 -10.56 17.12 -29.95
C ASN A 354 -11.56 16.82 -28.79
N ASP A 355 -12.65 17.60 -28.66
CA ASP A 355 -13.70 17.34 -27.65
C ASP A 355 -15.12 17.54 -28.22
N PHE A 356 -15.71 16.44 -28.70
CA PHE A 356 -17.11 16.38 -29.13
C PHE A 356 -18.11 16.20 -27.96
N GLY A 357 -17.69 16.27 -26.70
CA GLY A 357 -18.59 16.46 -25.55
C GLY A 357 -19.47 15.27 -25.18
N GLY A 358 -19.05 14.03 -25.46
CA GLY A 358 -19.75 12.79 -25.08
C GLY A 358 -20.90 12.39 -26.01
N ILE A 359 -20.92 12.90 -27.25
CA ILE A 359 -21.82 12.42 -28.30
C ILE A 359 -21.47 10.98 -28.72
N PRO A 360 -22.43 10.18 -29.24
CA PRO A 360 -22.12 8.93 -29.91
C PRO A 360 -21.29 9.18 -31.18
N ILE A 361 -20.45 8.21 -31.55
CA ILE A 361 -19.86 8.15 -32.89
C ILE A 361 -21.02 8.08 -33.91
N PRO A 362 -21.08 8.95 -34.94
CA PRO A 362 -22.20 8.93 -35.87
C PRO A 362 -22.25 7.65 -36.73
N ASP A 363 -23.39 6.97 -36.76
CA ASP A 363 -23.62 5.76 -37.57
C ASP A 363 -23.23 5.94 -39.05
N PHE A 364 -23.41 7.16 -39.58
CA PHE A 364 -23.16 7.45 -40.99
C PHE A 364 -21.68 7.37 -41.38
N LEU A 365 -20.74 7.39 -40.43
CA LEU A 365 -19.32 7.13 -40.71
C LEU A 365 -19.13 5.72 -41.32
N GLY A 366 -20.02 4.77 -41.02
CA GLY A 366 -20.04 3.44 -41.63
C GLY A 366 -20.38 3.41 -43.13
N PHE A 367 -20.79 4.53 -43.75
CA PHE A 367 -21.16 4.55 -45.17
C PHE A 367 -19.99 4.90 -46.11
N PHE A 368 -18.84 5.33 -45.58
CA PHE A 368 -17.64 5.62 -46.38
C PHE A 368 -16.91 4.33 -46.82
N ARG A 369 -17.47 3.60 -47.79
CA ARG A 369 -16.92 2.30 -48.27
C ARG A 369 -15.46 2.37 -48.78
N GLY A 370 -14.97 3.54 -49.13
CA GLY A 370 -13.57 3.78 -49.52
C GLY A 370 -12.61 4.11 -48.37
N LEU A 371 -13.11 4.25 -47.13
CA LEU A 371 -12.30 4.62 -45.97
C LEU A 371 -11.27 3.54 -45.62
N ARG A 372 -10.03 3.97 -45.46
CA ARG A 372 -8.85 3.16 -45.13
C ARG A 372 -8.29 3.52 -43.76
N TYR A 373 -8.44 4.78 -43.35
CA TYR A 373 -7.93 5.30 -42.09
C TYR A 373 -9.02 6.08 -41.36
N LEU A 374 -9.27 5.72 -40.10
CA LEU A 374 -10.18 6.40 -39.19
C LEU A 374 -9.54 6.56 -37.81
N ASP A 375 -9.20 7.78 -37.43
CA ASP A 375 -8.66 8.09 -36.10
C ASP A 375 -9.60 8.98 -35.30
N LEU A 376 -10.11 8.43 -34.19
CA LEU A 376 -10.97 9.11 -33.20
C LEU A 376 -10.27 9.22 -31.82
N THR A 377 -8.94 9.04 -31.75
CA THR A 377 -8.12 9.08 -30.53
C THR A 377 -8.36 10.35 -29.72
N TYR A 378 -8.74 10.23 -28.44
CA TYR A 378 -9.01 11.36 -27.53
C TYR A 378 -9.89 12.46 -28.16
N ALA A 379 -10.95 12.07 -28.87
CA ALA A 379 -11.87 13.01 -29.53
C ALA A 379 -13.12 13.35 -28.68
N GLY A 380 -13.27 12.76 -27.49
CA GLY A 380 -14.38 13.04 -26.57
C GLY A 380 -15.70 12.35 -26.93
N PHE A 381 -15.67 11.22 -27.64
CA PHE A 381 -16.86 10.40 -27.88
C PHE A 381 -17.27 9.58 -26.65
N GLY A 382 -18.52 9.11 -26.64
CA GLY A 382 -19.01 8.18 -25.63
C GLY A 382 -20.20 7.35 -26.10
N ARG A 383 -20.76 6.53 -25.21
CA ARG A 383 -21.85 5.57 -25.45
C ARG A 383 -21.41 4.34 -26.27
N ARG A 384 -22.36 3.56 -26.78
CA ARG A 384 -22.12 2.33 -27.54
C ARG A 384 -21.46 2.66 -28.89
N ILE A 385 -20.43 1.88 -29.26
CA ILE A 385 -19.81 1.92 -30.59
C ILE A 385 -20.81 1.43 -31.66
N PRO A 386 -21.02 2.18 -32.77
CA PRO A 386 -21.99 1.81 -33.79
C PRO A 386 -21.50 0.67 -34.68
N HIS A 387 -22.27 -0.43 -34.76
CA HIS A 387 -21.97 -1.58 -35.63
C HIS A 387 -21.86 -1.22 -37.12
N HIS A 388 -22.42 -0.08 -37.54
CA HIS A 388 -22.29 0.42 -38.91
C HIS A 388 -20.83 0.59 -39.36
N LEU A 389 -19.87 0.76 -38.45
CA LEU A 389 -18.43 0.77 -38.77
C LEU A 389 -17.96 -0.55 -39.41
N GLY A 390 -18.62 -1.69 -39.15
CA GLY A 390 -18.32 -2.98 -39.79
C GLY A 390 -18.54 -2.98 -41.32
N ASN A 391 -19.28 -2.00 -41.87
CA ASN A 391 -19.45 -1.86 -43.32
C ASN A 391 -18.20 -1.32 -44.04
N LEU A 392 -17.17 -0.89 -43.30
CA LEU A 392 -15.96 -0.27 -43.83
C LEU A 392 -14.93 -1.33 -44.26
N SER A 393 -15.29 -2.22 -45.18
CA SER A 393 -14.44 -3.36 -45.58
C SER A 393 -13.07 -3.00 -46.18
N SER A 394 -12.86 -1.73 -46.55
CA SER A 394 -11.58 -1.17 -47.01
C SER A 394 -10.66 -0.69 -45.87
N LEU A 395 -11.14 -0.66 -44.62
CA LEU A 395 -10.48 -0.05 -43.48
C LEU A 395 -9.23 -0.84 -43.07
N ARG A 396 -8.13 -0.12 -42.84
CA ARG A 396 -6.81 -0.64 -42.45
C ARG A 396 -6.40 -0.15 -41.06
N TYR A 397 -6.72 1.09 -40.75
CA TYR A 397 -6.40 1.72 -39.47
C TYR A 397 -7.69 2.19 -38.78
N LEU A 398 -7.90 1.73 -37.55
CA LEU A 398 -8.96 2.20 -36.67
C LEU A 398 -8.38 2.48 -35.27
N SER A 399 -8.47 3.72 -34.82
CA SER A 399 -8.26 4.07 -33.40
C SER A 399 -9.50 4.69 -32.79
N LEU A 400 -9.88 4.16 -31.63
CA LEU A 400 -10.94 4.65 -30.74
C LEU A 400 -10.38 5.09 -29.37
N ARG A 401 -9.05 5.14 -29.24
CA ARG A 401 -8.31 5.30 -27.97
C ARG A 401 -8.76 6.49 -27.14
N GLY A 402 -8.77 6.35 -25.82
CA GLY A 402 -8.88 7.46 -24.89
C GLY A 402 -10.28 8.08 -24.77
N ASN A 403 -11.28 7.52 -25.43
CA ASN A 403 -12.66 7.91 -25.29
C ASN A 403 -13.31 7.15 -24.13
N TYR A 404 -12.98 7.54 -22.89
CA TYR A 404 -13.32 6.85 -21.63
C TYR A 404 -14.80 6.46 -21.40
N TYR A 405 -15.73 7.02 -22.19
CA TYR A 405 -17.16 6.73 -22.11
C TYR A 405 -17.68 5.85 -23.25
N LEU A 406 -16.81 5.41 -24.18
CA LEU A 406 -17.15 4.42 -25.20
C LEU A 406 -17.21 3.02 -24.60
N TYR A 407 -18.15 2.21 -25.09
CA TYR A 407 -18.22 0.78 -24.80
C TYR A 407 -18.73 -0.01 -26.00
N ALA A 408 -18.51 -1.32 -25.99
CA ALA A 408 -19.13 -2.25 -26.91
C ALA A 408 -19.93 -3.30 -26.14
N ASP A 409 -21.13 -3.62 -26.62
CA ASP A 409 -21.92 -4.77 -26.15
C ASP A 409 -21.66 -6.03 -27.00
N ASP A 410 -21.02 -5.87 -28.16
CA ASP A 410 -20.68 -6.90 -29.14
C ASP A 410 -19.49 -6.41 -30.01
N LEU A 411 -18.64 -7.35 -30.46
CA LEU A 411 -17.55 -7.09 -31.41
C LEU A 411 -17.73 -7.74 -32.78
N GLY A 412 -18.75 -8.56 -33.02
CA GLY A 412 -18.94 -9.32 -34.27
C GLY A 412 -18.92 -8.47 -35.54
N TRP A 413 -19.27 -7.19 -35.44
CA TRP A 413 -19.09 -6.20 -36.52
C TRP A 413 -17.64 -6.11 -37.05
N LEU A 414 -16.62 -6.29 -36.19
CA LEU A 414 -15.21 -6.29 -36.59
C LEU A 414 -14.89 -7.36 -37.65
N SER A 415 -15.53 -8.53 -37.61
CA SER A 415 -15.24 -9.66 -38.52
C SER A 415 -15.43 -9.35 -40.02
N HIS A 416 -16.13 -8.26 -40.33
CA HIS A 416 -16.34 -7.75 -41.69
C HIS A 416 -15.18 -6.88 -42.20
N LEU A 417 -14.28 -6.44 -41.32
CA LEU A 417 -13.13 -5.57 -41.61
C LEU A 417 -11.90 -6.38 -42.04
N SER A 418 -12.05 -7.19 -43.10
CA SER A 418 -11.02 -8.14 -43.55
C SER A 418 -9.67 -7.52 -43.98
N SER A 419 -9.62 -6.20 -44.15
CA SER A 419 -8.40 -5.44 -44.48
C SER A 419 -7.76 -4.72 -43.28
N LEU A 420 -8.27 -4.91 -42.05
CA LEU A 420 -7.79 -4.20 -40.87
C LEU A 420 -6.37 -4.65 -40.49
N GLU A 421 -5.45 -3.69 -40.40
CA GLU A 421 -4.02 -3.85 -40.12
C GLU A 421 -3.69 -3.36 -38.69
N HIS A 422 -4.31 -2.26 -38.24
CA HIS A 422 -4.15 -1.67 -36.90
C HIS A 422 -5.50 -1.43 -36.22
N LEU A 423 -5.63 -1.87 -34.97
CA LEU A 423 -6.79 -1.64 -34.10
C LEU A 423 -6.35 -1.19 -32.70
N ASP A 424 -6.61 0.08 -32.35
CA ASP A 424 -6.46 0.61 -30.99
C ASP A 424 -7.83 0.92 -30.38
N MET A 425 -8.17 0.20 -29.31
CA MET A 425 -9.39 0.40 -28.51
C MET A 425 -9.06 0.80 -27.07
N THR A 426 -7.85 1.30 -26.80
CA THR A 426 -7.37 1.59 -25.44
C THR A 426 -8.31 2.54 -24.68
N TYR A 427 -8.69 2.18 -23.45
CA TYR A 427 -9.76 2.82 -22.64
C TYR A 427 -11.23 2.61 -23.09
N VAL A 428 -11.54 1.79 -24.10
CA VAL A 428 -12.93 1.42 -24.44
C VAL A 428 -13.44 0.33 -23.48
N GLY A 429 -14.62 0.50 -22.90
CA GLY A 429 -15.21 -0.51 -22.01
C GLY A 429 -15.66 -1.77 -22.75
N LEU A 430 -14.93 -2.88 -22.57
CA LEU A 430 -15.21 -4.20 -23.16
C LEU A 430 -15.70 -5.26 -22.17
N HIS A 431 -15.93 -4.89 -20.90
CA HIS A 431 -16.36 -5.72 -19.74
C HIS A 431 -17.61 -6.64 -19.91
N ARG A 432 -18.21 -6.70 -21.10
CA ARG A 432 -19.38 -7.55 -21.44
C ARG A 432 -19.05 -8.65 -22.44
N ILE A 433 -17.86 -8.61 -23.04
CA ILE A 433 -17.51 -9.38 -24.24
C ILE A 433 -16.53 -10.49 -23.85
N VAL A 434 -17.01 -11.73 -23.89
CA VAL A 434 -16.25 -12.93 -23.50
C VAL A 434 -15.56 -13.63 -24.68
N ASP A 435 -15.95 -13.28 -25.90
CA ASP A 435 -15.54 -13.90 -27.17
C ASP A 435 -14.62 -13.01 -28.02
N TRP A 436 -14.14 -11.87 -27.47
CA TRP A 436 -13.29 -10.90 -28.17
C TRP A 436 -12.13 -11.56 -28.93
N LEU A 437 -11.48 -12.53 -28.29
CA LEU A 437 -10.33 -13.25 -28.84
C LEU A 437 -10.73 -14.15 -30.02
N GLN A 438 -11.96 -14.67 -30.05
CA GLN A 438 -12.47 -15.44 -31.20
C GLN A 438 -12.75 -14.52 -32.39
N VAL A 439 -13.39 -13.37 -32.14
CA VAL A 439 -13.73 -12.37 -33.16
C VAL A 439 -12.47 -11.78 -33.78
N VAL A 440 -11.54 -11.27 -32.97
CA VAL A 440 -10.31 -10.61 -33.46
C VAL A 440 -9.39 -11.60 -34.19
N ASN A 441 -9.40 -12.88 -33.81
CA ASN A 441 -8.71 -13.98 -34.50
C ASN A 441 -9.30 -14.33 -35.89
N THR A 442 -10.43 -13.74 -36.31
CA THR A 442 -10.92 -13.83 -37.70
C THR A 442 -10.23 -12.86 -38.67
N LEU A 443 -9.51 -11.85 -38.17
CA LEU A 443 -8.94 -10.78 -38.98
C LEU A 443 -7.59 -11.22 -39.60
N PRO A 444 -7.48 -11.41 -40.94
CA PRO A 444 -6.30 -12.03 -41.54
C PRO A 444 -5.12 -11.07 -41.72
N SER A 445 -5.38 -9.76 -41.75
CA SER A 445 -4.38 -8.70 -41.99
C SER A 445 -3.89 -8.02 -40.70
N LEU A 446 -4.44 -8.36 -39.54
CA LEU A 446 -4.19 -7.63 -38.30
C LEU A 446 -2.73 -7.79 -37.83
N SER A 447 -1.98 -6.68 -37.85
CA SER A 447 -0.59 -6.60 -37.39
C SER A 447 -0.44 -5.94 -36.02
N GLU A 448 -1.36 -5.03 -35.64
CA GLU A 448 -1.27 -4.31 -34.37
C GLU A 448 -2.61 -4.31 -33.62
N LEU A 449 -2.58 -4.73 -32.35
CA LEU A 449 -3.75 -4.80 -31.48
C LEU A 449 -3.46 -4.18 -30.11
N TYR A 450 -4.18 -3.11 -29.77
CA TYR A 450 -4.12 -2.45 -28.47
C TYR A 450 -5.48 -2.49 -27.79
N LEU A 451 -5.58 -3.28 -26.72
CA LEU A 451 -6.76 -3.43 -25.86
C LEU A 451 -6.43 -3.02 -24.41
N SER A 452 -5.53 -2.06 -24.23
CA SER A 452 -5.12 -1.60 -22.89
C SER A 452 -6.28 -0.92 -22.16
N ARG A 453 -6.39 -1.11 -20.84
CA ARG A 453 -7.41 -0.47 -19.97
C ARG A 453 -8.86 -0.65 -20.46
N CYS A 454 -9.16 -1.78 -21.09
CA CYS A 454 -10.47 -2.09 -21.66
C CYS A 454 -11.46 -2.78 -20.69
N ASN A 455 -11.07 -2.96 -19.41
CA ASN A 455 -11.82 -3.74 -18.42
C ASN A 455 -12.09 -5.19 -18.87
N LEU A 456 -11.14 -5.81 -19.59
CA LEU A 456 -11.18 -7.25 -19.88
C LEU A 456 -10.85 -8.05 -18.61
N ASP A 457 -11.75 -8.91 -18.18
CA ASP A 457 -11.59 -9.83 -17.04
C ASP A 457 -11.21 -11.24 -17.50
N ASN A 458 -11.80 -11.69 -18.61
CA ASN A 458 -11.63 -13.01 -19.19
C ASN A 458 -10.65 -13.01 -20.37
N ILE A 459 -9.53 -13.71 -20.22
CA ILE A 459 -8.76 -14.24 -21.36
C ILE A 459 -8.95 -15.76 -21.41
N PRO A 460 -9.41 -16.33 -22.53
CA PRO A 460 -9.47 -17.78 -22.71
C PRO A 460 -8.09 -18.44 -22.48
N PRO A 461 -7.96 -19.43 -21.58
CA PRO A 461 -6.67 -20.07 -21.28
C PRO A 461 -6.12 -20.90 -22.45
N SER A 462 -7.00 -21.32 -23.37
CA SER A 462 -6.65 -21.96 -24.63
C SER A 462 -7.68 -21.64 -25.73
N LEU A 463 -7.20 -21.63 -26.98
CA LEU A 463 -8.02 -21.80 -28.19
C LEU A 463 -7.48 -23.02 -28.94
N GLY A 464 -8.36 -23.80 -29.59
CA GLY A 464 -7.95 -24.94 -30.41
C GLY A 464 -7.22 -24.55 -31.71
N TYR A 465 -7.38 -23.30 -32.15
CA TYR A 465 -6.71 -22.75 -33.33
C TYR A 465 -6.59 -21.22 -33.20
N VAL A 466 -5.41 -20.67 -33.51
CA VAL A 466 -5.13 -19.23 -33.52
C VAL A 466 -4.39 -18.89 -34.81
N ASN A 467 -4.87 -17.89 -35.53
CA ASN A 467 -4.50 -17.54 -36.89
C ASN A 467 -3.87 -16.14 -37.01
N PHE A 468 -3.33 -15.61 -35.90
CA PHE A 468 -2.56 -14.36 -35.83
C PHE A 468 -1.17 -14.49 -36.50
N THR A 469 -1.13 -14.91 -37.77
CA THR A 469 0.10 -15.07 -38.55
C THR A 469 0.76 -13.74 -38.90
N SER A 470 -0.01 -12.65 -38.90
CA SER A 470 0.43 -11.28 -39.21
C SER A 470 0.75 -10.42 -37.98
N LEU A 471 0.45 -10.89 -36.75
CA LEU A 471 0.45 -10.04 -35.55
C LEU A 471 1.87 -9.74 -35.04
N VAL A 472 2.18 -8.44 -34.94
CA VAL A 472 3.48 -7.85 -34.59
C VAL A 472 3.44 -7.15 -33.24
N VAL A 473 2.33 -6.50 -32.90
CA VAL A 473 2.10 -5.83 -31.60
C VAL A 473 0.86 -6.39 -30.91
N LEU A 474 1.03 -6.74 -29.64
CA LEU A 474 -0.06 -7.13 -28.74
C LEU A 474 0.08 -6.40 -27.40
N ASP A 475 -0.84 -5.47 -27.13
CA ASP A 475 -0.99 -4.79 -25.83
C ASP A 475 -2.33 -5.15 -25.20
N LEU A 476 -2.28 -5.89 -24.08
CA LEU A 476 -3.43 -6.27 -23.25
C LEU A 476 -3.33 -5.67 -21.84
N SER A 477 -2.50 -4.65 -21.66
CA SER A 477 -2.10 -4.13 -20.36
C SER A 477 -3.25 -3.47 -19.58
N ASN A 478 -3.07 -3.36 -18.25
CA ASN A 478 -3.92 -2.63 -17.32
C ASN A 478 -5.40 -3.08 -17.37
N ASN A 479 -5.63 -4.37 -17.62
CA ASN A 479 -6.92 -5.05 -17.57
C ASN A 479 -7.07 -5.85 -16.27
N GLN A 480 -8.13 -6.63 -16.11
CA GLN A 480 -8.50 -7.34 -14.87
C GLN A 480 -8.22 -8.85 -14.96
N VAL A 481 -7.30 -9.26 -15.82
CA VAL A 481 -7.07 -10.68 -16.17
C VAL A 481 -6.40 -11.41 -15.02
N ASN A 482 -7.12 -12.36 -14.41
CA ASN A 482 -6.73 -13.05 -13.17
C ASN A 482 -6.40 -14.54 -13.39
N TYR A 483 -5.51 -14.82 -14.35
CA TYR A 483 -5.17 -16.18 -14.81
C TYR A 483 -3.66 -16.37 -14.98
N THR A 484 -3.22 -17.59 -15.24
CA THR A 484 -1.84 -17.87 -15.71
C THR A 484 -1.63 -17.34 -17.13
N ILE A 485 -0.36 -17.14 -17.51
CA ILE A 485 0.04 -16.72 -18.88
C ILE A 485 -0.59 -17.69 -19.91
N PRO A 486 -1.45 -17.24 -20.84
CA PRO A 486 -2.22 -18.13 -21.70
C PRO A 486 -1.35 -18.94 -22.69
N ASN A 487 -1.65 -20.23 -22.85
CA ASN A 487 -0.84 -21.11 -23.70
C ASN A 487 -0.86 -20.75 -25.19
N TRP A 488 -1.94 -20.12 -25.67
CA TRP A 488 -2.05 -19.71 -27.08
C TRP A 488 -1.04 -18.62 -27.46
N LEU A 489 -0.54 -17.85 -26.48
CA LEU A 489 0.45 -16.79 -26.70
C LEU A 489 1.75 -17.34 -27.29
N PHE A 490 2.17 -18.55 -26.87
CA PHE A 490 3.40 -19.20 -27.33
C PHE A 490 3.35 -19.67 -28.80
N ASN A 491 2.17 -19.64 -29.43
CA ASN A 491 2.04 -19.87 -30.89
C ASN A 491 2.51 -18.66 -31.71
N LEU A 492 2.61 -17.46 -31.11
CA LEU A 492 2.92 -16.19 -31.79
C LEU A 492 4.43 -15.87 -31.81
N THR A 493 5.27 -16.87 -31.57
CA THR A 493 6.71 -16.75 -31.28
C THR A 493 7.58 -16.27 -32.44
N ASN A 494 7.06 -16.29 -33.67
CA ASN A 494 7.81 -15.90 -34.87
C ASN A 494 7.52 -14.45 -35.34
N SER A 495 6.34 -13.89 -35.03
CA SER A 495 5.86 -12.62 -35.59
C SER A 495 5.91 -11.43 -34.61
N LEU A 496 5.67 -11.66 -33.31
CA LEU A 496 5.61 -10.57 -32.33
C LEU A 496 6.96 -9.86 -32.14
N LEU A 497 6.94 -8.53 -32.25
CA LEU A 497 8.02 -7.62 -31.88
C LEU A 497 7.74 -6.91 -30.55
N HIS A 498 6.46 -6.71 -30.20
CA HIS A 498 6.04 -6.03 -28.97
C HIS A 498 4.96 -6.83 -28.24
N LEU A 499 5.18 -7.08 -26.95
CA LEU A 499 4.23 -7.71 -26.05
C LEU A 499 4.14 -6.93 -24.73
N ASP A 500 2.97 -6.34 -24.46
CA ASP A 500 2.66 -5.67 -23.20
C ASP A 500 1.48 -6.37 -22.50
N LEU A 501 1.77 -6.95 -21.33
CA LEU A 501 0.77 -7.58 -20.46
C LEU A 501 0.62 -6.84 -19.12
N SER A 502 1.41 -5.77 -18.89
CA SER A 502 1.59 -5.12 -17.59
C SER A 502 0.28 -4.71 -16.90
N GLY A 503 0.24 -4.61 -15.58
CA GLY A 503 -0.91 -4.11 -14.81
C GLY A 503 -2.17 -5.01 -14.81
N ASN A 504 -2.03 -6.29 -15.15
CA ASN A 504 -3.07 -7.32 -15.01
C ASN A 504 -2.85 -8.16 -13.74
N SER A 505 -3.84 -8.92 -13.26
CA SER A 505 -3.69 -9.82 -12.10
C SER A 505 -3.12 -11.21 -12.48
N LEU A 506 -2.13 -11.30 -13.38
CA LEU A 506 -1.59 -12.58 -13.83
C LEU A 506 -0.89 -13.34 -12.70
N GLN A 507 -1.09 -14.67 -12.67
CA GLN A 507 -0.63 -15.54 -11.59
C GLN A 507 0.39 -16.60 -12.06
N GLY A 508 1.17 -17.12 -11.11
CA GLY A 508 2.07 -18.26 -11.33
C GLY A 508 3.44 -17.85 -11.87
N GLN A 509 4.12 -18.75 -12.58
CA GLN A 509 5.53 -18.57 -12.95
C GLN A 509 5.71 -18.22 -14.43
N ILE A 510 6.73 -17.41 -14.75
CA ILE A 510 7.07 -17.08 -16.14
C ILE A 510 7.53 -18.35 -16.85
N SER A 511 6.85 -18.73 -17.94
CA SER A 511 7.14 -19.96 -18.67
C SER A 511 8.49 -19.90 -19.41
N THR A 512 9.24 -21.00 -19.41
CA THR A 512 10.49 -21.14 -20.19
C THR A 512 10.27 -20.98 -21.69
N ALA A 513 9.04 -21.20 -22.17
CA ALA A 513 8.63 -20.93 -23.55
C ALA A 513 8.71 -19.44 -23.94
N MET A 514 8.81 -18.51 -22.98
CA MET A 514 9.05 -17.08 -23.26
C MET A 514 10.40 -16.85 -23.97
N GLY A 515 11.37 -17.76 -23.83
CA GLY A 515 12.62 -17.72 -24.60
C GLY A 515 12.48 -18.11 -26.09
N ASN A 516 11.29 -18.49 -26.55
CA ASN A 516 11.05 -18.86 -27.96
C ASN A 516 10.72 -17.65 -28.85
N PHE A 517 10.35 -16.49 -28.29
CA PHE A 517 9.97 -15.28 -29.05
C PHE A 517 11.19 -14.57 -29.67
N LYS A 518 11.87 -15.22 -30.61
CA LYS A 518 13.17 -14.76 -31.16
C LYS A 518 13.11 -13.39 -31.84
N SER A 519 11.94 -12.98 -32.32
CA SER A 519 11.71 -11.69 -32.97
C SER A 519 11.54 -10.53 -31.97
N LEU A 520 11.23 -10.83 -30.70
CA LEU A 520 10.74 -9.85 -29.73
C LEU A 520 11.77 -8.77 -29.38
N GLN A 521 11.32 -7.52 -29.41
CA GLN A 521 12.09 -6.32 -29.10
C GLN A 521 11.65 -5.67 -27.79
N PHE A 522 10.36 -5.73 -27.46
CA PHE A 522 9.79 -5.15 -26.26
C PHE A 522 8.96 -6.20 -25.51
N LEU A 523 9.33 -6.47 -24.26
CA LEU A 523 8.56 -7.32 -23.35
C LEU A 523 8.30 -6.57 -22.05
N LYS A 524 7.01 -6.37 -21.74
CA LYS A 524 6.56 -5.83 -20.45
C LYS A 524 5.57 -6.78 -19.80
N MET A 525 5.88 -7.18 -18.57
CA MET A 525 5.03 -8.02 -17.72
C MET A 525 5.13 -7.54 -16.27
N SER A 526 4.91 -6.24 -16.08
CA SER A 526 5.07 -5.56 -14.80
C SER A 526 3.78 -5.39 -14.01
N GLY A 527 3.88 -5.22 -12.70
CA GLY A 527 2.78 -4.83 -11.82
C GLY A 527 1.69 -5.88 -11.64
N HIS A 528 2.02 -7.19 -11.72
CA HIS A 528 1.00 -8.24 -11.59
C HIS A 528 0.72 -8.69 -10.15
N ALA A 529 1.63 -8.42 -9.21
CA ALA A 529 1.61 -8.85 -7.80
C ALA A 529 1.55 -10.38 -7.53
N TYR A 530 1.13 -11.21 -8.49
CA TYR A 530 0.98 -12.67 -8.32
C TYR A 530 1.85 -13.51 -9.26
N ILE A 531 2.66 -12.88 -10.14
CA ILE A 531 3.73 -13.60 -10.84
C ILE A 531 4.89 -13.85 -9.88
N GLU A 532 5.30 -15.10 -9.76
CA GLU A 532 6.33 -15.58 -8.83
C GLU A 532 7.38 -16.48 -9.52
N GLY A 533 8.26 -17.09 -8.73
CA GLY A 533 9.32 -17.97 -9.23
C GLY A 533 10.56 -17.22 -9.71
N ARG A 534 11.22 -17.73 -10.75
CA ARG A 534 12.52 -17.24 -11.27
C ARG A 534 12.39 -16.72 -12.70
N ILE A 535 13.35 -15.91 -13.14
CA ILE A 535 13.42 -15.44 -14.53
C ILE A 535 13.98 -16.57 -15.41
N PRO A 536 13.23 -17.11 -16.38
CA PRO A 536 13.69 -18.23 -17.18
C PRO A 536 15.01 -17.97 -17.89
N SER A 537 15.98 -18.88 -17.72
CA SER A 537 17.32 -18.76 -18.31
C SER A 537 17.30 -18.69 -19.85
N SER A 538 16.21 -19.13 -20.48
CA SER A 538 15.97 -19.03 -21.92
C SER A 538 15.77 -17.58 -22.40
N MET A 539 15.18 -16.69 -21.58
CA MET A 539 14.92 -15.28 -21.94
C MET A 539 16.20 -14.48 -22.16
N TRP A 540 17.29 -14.81 -21.47
CA TRP A 540 18.61 -14.17 -21.67
C TRP A 540 19.28 -14.53 -23.01
N ASN A 541 18.62 -15.32 -23.87
CA ASN A 541 19.07 -15.60 -25.24
C ASN A 541 18.28 -14.84 -26.32
N LEU A 542 17.36 -13.94 -25.94
CA LEU A 542 16.55 -13.15 -26.87
C LEU A 542 17.37 -12.05 -27.54
N CYS A 543 18.02 -12.39 -28.66
CA CYS A 543 19.01 -11.56 -29.35
C CYS A 543 18.54 -10.21 -29.90
N ASN A 544 17.23 -10.00 -30.01
CA ASN A 544 16.62 -8.76 -30.53
C ASN A 544 15.98 -7.91 -29.42
N LEU A 545 16.00 -8.38 -28.17
CA LEU A 545 15.30 -7.71 -27.06
C LEU A 545 16.01 -6.40 -26.71
N HIS A 546 15.28 -5.29 -26.81
CA HIS A 546 15.71 -3.93 -26.48
C HIS A 546 15.17 -3.47 -25.12
N LEU A 547 13.96 -3.89 -24.74
CA LEU A 547 13.36 -3.59 -23.43
C LEU A 547 12.83 -4.86 -22.78
N LEU A 548 13.22 -5.06 -21.51
CA LEU A 548 12.64 -6.04 -20.61
C LEU A 548 12.18 -5.34 -19.32
N ASP A 549 10.88 -5.35 -19.06
CA ASP A 549 10.27 -4.88 -17.81
C ASP A 549 9.49 -6.01 -17.14
N LEU A 550 9.98 -6.45 -15.97
CA LEU A 550 9.35 -7.44 -15.10
C LEU A 550 9.12 -6.84 -13.69
N SER A 551 9.02 -5.52 -13.58
CA SER A 551 8.90 -4.82 -12.30
C SER A 551 7.58 -5.09 -11.58
N GLY A 552 7.49 -4.90 -10.25
CA GLY A 552 6.21 -4.98 -9.52
C GLY A 552 5.59 -6.40 -9.45
N ASN A 553 6.43 -7.41 -9.29
CA ASN A 553 6.05 -8.82 -9.21
C ASN A 553 6.63 -9.48 -7.94
N ASN A 554 6.35 -10.76 -7.71
CA ASN A 554 6.89 -11.56 -6.61
C ASN A 554 8.03 -12.50 -7.06
N LEU A 555 8.86 -12.07 -8.01
CA LEU A 555 9.99 -12.89 -8.49
C LEU A 555 11.03 -13.07 -7.38
N ARG A 556 11.41 -14.33 -7.14
CA ARG A 556 12.30 -14.82 -6.08
C ARG A 556 13.50 -15.54 -6.69
N GLU A 557 14.52 -14.77 -7.07
CA GLU A 557 15.77 -15.29 -7.61
C GLU A 557 17.00 -14.65 -6.95
N GLU A 558 18.11 -15.39 -6.88
CA GLU A 558 19.42 -14.80 -6.61
C GLU A 558 19.94 -14.19 -7.92
N ILE A 559 20.06 -12.87 -8.03
CA ILE A 559 20.47 -12.20 -9.30
C ILE A 559 21.86 -12.64 -9.80
N GLY A 560 22.65 -13.28 -8.93
CA GLY A 560 23.91 -13.92 -9.24
C GLY A 560 23.83 -15.28 -9.95
N SER A 561 22.66 -15.91 -10.05
CA SER A 561 22.46 -17.25 -10.65
C SER A 561 22.58 -17.25 -12.18
N VAL A 562 22.39 -16.10 -12.83
CA VAL A 562 22.31 -15.99 -14.29
C VAL A 562 23.67 -16.28 -14.94
N ARG A 563 23.73 -17.34 -15.75
CA ARG A 563 24.91 -17.77 -16.52
C ARG A 563 24.73 -17.42 -18.01
N ASN A 564 25.84 -17.21 -18.73
CA ASN A 564 25.91 -16.97 -20.19
C ASN A 564 25.31 -15.65 -20.74
N LEU A 565 25.23 -14.58 -19.94
CA LEU A 565 24.87 -13.23 -20.41
C LEU A 565 25.88 -12.58 -21.38
N SER A 566 27.02 -13.24 -21.66
CA SER A 566 27.97 -12.89 -22.73
C SER A 566 27.46 -13.22 -24.15
N GLY A 567 26.21 -13.67 -24.29
CA GLY A 567 25.54 -13.92 -25.56
C GLY A 567 25.14 -12.65 -26.32
N CYS A 568 24.22 -12.82 -27.28
CA CYS A 568 23.74 -11.74 -28.15
C CYS A 568 23.02 -10.59 -27.41
N ILE A 569 22.26 -10.91 -26.35
CA ILE A 569 21.41 -9.93 -25.63
C ILE A 569 22.20 -8.74 -25.06
N GLY A 570 23.47 -8.93 -24.68
CA GLY A 570 24.34 -7.86 -24.19
C GLY A 570 24.71 -6.79 -25.25
N LYS A 571 24.28 -6.99 -26.51
CA LYS A 571 24.38 -6.01 -27.61
C LYS A 571 23.03 -5.41 -28.01
N SER A 572 21.90 -6.00 -27.63
CA SER A 572 20.56 -5.51 -27.99
C SER A 572 19.87 -4.75 -26.85
N LEU A 573 20.04 -5.21 -25.61
CA LEU A 573 19.24 -4.73 -24.49
C LEU A 573 19.63 -3.30 -24.08
N GLU A 574 18.66 -2.39 -24.18
CA GLU A 574 18.79 -0.96 -23.87
C GLU A 574 18.10 -0.58 -22.54
N SER A 575 17.07 -1.32 -22.13
CA SER A 575 16.34 -1.09 -20.88
C SER A 575 16.07 -2.40 -20.14
N LEU A 576 16.42 -2.44 -18.85
CA LEU A 576 16.14 -3.54 -17.94
C LEU A 576 15.53 -3.00 -16.64
N ASP A 577 14.26 -3.31 -16.41
CA ASP A 577 13.57 -3.05 -15.15
C ASP A 577 13.17 -4.36 -14.46
N LEU A 578 13.74 -4.59 -13.28
CA LEU A 578 13.41 -5.68 -12.36
C LEU A 578 13.09 -5.12 -10.96
N SER A 579 12.72 -3.84 -10.87
CA SER A 579 12.38 -3.17 -9.61
C SER A 579 11.13 -3.76 -8.95
N ARG A 580 10.89 -3.44 -7.67
CA ARG A 580 9.68 -3.87 -6.93
C ARG A 580 9.45 -5.38 -7.02
N ASN A 581 10.46 -6.15 -6.63
CA ASN A 581 10.45 -7.60 -6.64
C ASN A 581 11.07 -8.17 -5.35
N GLN A 582 11.15 -9.50 -5.26
CA GLN A 582 11.77 -10.21 -4.13
C GLN A 582 13.13 -10.80 -4.53
N LEU A 583 13.89 -10.09 -5.40
CA LEU A 583 15.21 -10.53 -5.84
C LEU A 583 16.24 -10.36 -4.72
N THR A 584 17.21 -11.27 -4.69
CA THR A 584 18.19 -11.40 -3.61
C THR A 584 19.62 -11.57 -4.14
N GLY A 585 20.59 -11.52 -3.24
CA GLY A 585 22.00 -11.81 -3.55
C GLY A 585 22.73 -10.66 -4.23
N HIS A 586 23.93 -10.95 -4.72
CA HIS A 586 24.87 -9.92 -5.16
C HIS A 586 24.73 -9.56 -6.65
N ILE A 587 24.80 -8.27 -6.96
CA ILE A 587 24.97 -7.77 -8.33
C ILE A 587 26.37 -8.18 -8.81
N ARG A 588 26.45 -9.17 -9.70
CA ARG A 588 27.73 -9.73 -10.18
C ARG A 588 28.27 -9.00 -11.40
N SER A 589 29.55 -9.23 -11.71
CA SER A 589 30.28 -8.54 -12.78
C SER A 589 29.77 -8.77 -14.21
N TRP A 590 28.85 -9.72 -14.40
CA TRP A 590 28.18 -9.93 -15.70
C TRP A 590 27.45 -8.69 -16.20
N LEU A 591 26.99 -7.81 -15.29
CA LEU A 591 26.23 -6.61 -15.63
C LEU A 591 27.02 -5.67 -16.56
N GLY A 592 28.33 -5.57 -16.33
CA GLY A 592 29.26 -4.80 -17.18
C GLY A 592 29.49 -5.35 -18.59
N LEU A 593 28.78 -6.42 -18.99
CA LEU A 593 28.78 -6.96 -20.35
C LEU A 593 27.62 -6.42 -21.20
N LEU A 594 26.57 -5.85 -20.59
CA LEU A 594 25.39 -5.30 -21.27
C LEU A 594 25.67 -3.92 -21.87
N LYS A 595 26.58 -3.84 -22.85
CA LYS A 595 27.16 -2.57 -23.34
C LYS A 595 26.19 -1.62 -24.04
N SER A 596 24.99 -2.09 -24.41
CA SER A 596 23.94 -1.25 -25.01
C SER A 596 22.96 -0.65 -23.99
N LEU A 597 23.08 -1.01 -22.70
CA LEU A 597 22.10 -0.69 -21.67
C LEU A 597 22.13 0.81 -21.28
N LYS A 598 21.02 1.50 -21.53
CA LYS A 598 20.77 2.92 -21.23
C LYS A 598 20.00 3.10 -19.91
N HIS A 599 19.13 2.16 -19.57
CA HIS A 599 18.29 2.22 -18.37
C HIS A 599 18.46 0.93 -17.55
N LEU A 600 18.79 1.08 -16.26
CA LEU A 600 18.82 -0.02 -15.30
C LEU A 600 18.07 0.36 -14.03
N PHE A 601 17.01 -0.40 -13.73
CA PHE A 601 16.18 -0.22 -12.55
C PHE A 601 16.09 -1.54 -11.77
N LEU A 602 16.69 -1.55 -10.57
CA LEU A 602 16.70 -2.69 -9.63
C LEU A 602 16.18 -2.28 -8.25
N TYR A 603 15.55 -1.10 -8.14
CA TYR A 603 15.13 -0.52 -6.87
C TYR A 603 13.99 -1.31 -6.20
N GLU A 604 13.80 -1.14 -4.88
CA GLU A 604 12.78 -1.87 -4.09
C GLU A 604 12.91 -3.40 -4.28
N ASN A 605 14.06 -3.94 -3.85
CA ASN A 605 14.38 -5.38 -3.84
C ASN A 605 15.15 -5.73 -2.55
N SER A 606 15.71 -6.95 -2.45
CA SER A 606 16.58 -7.39 -1.35
C SER A 606 17.99 -7.79 -1.85
N LEU A 607 18.51 -7.05 -2.82
CA LEU A 607 19.87 -7.23 -3.34
C LEU A 607 20.89 -6.75 -2.30
N ASN A 608 21.99 -7.48 -2.13
CA ASN A 608 22.98 -7.23 -1.10
C ASN A 608 24.43 -7.35 -1.61
N GLY A 609 25.41 -6.97 -0.79
CA GLY A 609 26.82 -6.91 -1.21
C GLY A 609 27.16 -5.63 -2.00
N PRO A 610 28.39 -5.53 -2.53
CA PRO A 610 28.88 -4.29 -3.15
C PRO A 610 28.43 -4.09 -4.60
N ILE A 611 28.30 -2.80 -4.98
CA ILE A 611 28.11 -2.40 -6.38
C ILE A 611 29.39 -2.76 -7.18
N PRO A 612 29.32 -3.61 -8.21
CA PRO A 612 30.52 -4.11 -8.88
C PRO A 612 31.13 -3.01 -9.78
N SER A 613 32.45 -2.81 -9.67
CA SER A 613 33.19 -1.81 -10.45
C SER A 613 33.06 -1.97 -11.98
N SER A 614 32.73 -3.17 -12.46
CA SER A 614 32.40 -3.45 -13.87
C SER A 614 31.17 -2.69 -14.38
N LEU A 615 30.32 -2.15 -13.50
CA LEU A 615 29.18 -1.31 -13.90
C LEU A 615 29.64 -0.05 -14.64
N GLY A 616 30.83 0.49 -14.32
CA GLY A 616 31.46 1.59 -15.05
C GLY A 616 31.75 1.30 -16.53
N ASN A 617 31.82 0.03 -16.94
CA ASN A 617 32.04 -0.35 -18.35
C ASN A 617 30.85 -0.02 -19.27
N ILE A 618 29.67 0.29 -18.71
CA ILE A 618 28.44 0.54 -19.46
C ILE A 618 28.30 2.04 -19.76
N SER A 619 29.23 2.60 -20.54
CA SER A 619 29.30 4.04 -20.85
C SER A 619 28.11 4.62 -21.65
N SER A 620 27.14 3.76 -21.99
CA SER A 620 25.83 4.04 -22.58
C SER A 620 24.72 4.31 -21.55
N LEU A 621 24.93 4.02 -20.26
CA LEU A 621 23.94 4.27 -19.21
C LEU A 621 23.54 5.75 -19.12
N ILE A 622 22.25 5.98 -19.04
CA ILE A 622 21.60 7.29 -18.89
C ILE A 622 20.84 7.36 -17.55
N HIS A 623 20.20 6.27 -17.13
CA HIS A 623 19.48 6.19 -15.85
C HIS A 623 19.89 4.91 -15.09
N LEU A 624 20.25 5.06 -13.81
CA LEU A 624 20.64 3.97 -12.92
C LEU A 624 19.95 4.14 -11.56
N SER A 625 19.06 3.22 -11.20
CA SER A 625 18.45 3.16 -9.87
C SER A 625 18.65 1.79 -9.19
N LEU A 626 19.33 1.80 -8.05
CA LEU A 626 19.59 0.65 -7.18
C LEU A 626 19.00 0.85 -5.76
N SER A 627 18.10 1.81 -5.61
CA SER A 627 17.63 2.33 -4.32
C SER A 627 16.73 1.36 -3.56
N ASN A 628 16.55 1.55 -2.25
CA ASN A 628 15.72 0.69 -1.39
C ASN A 628 16.13 -0.80 -1.52
N ASN A 629 17.37 -1.11 -1.19
CA ASN A 629 17.99 -2.45 -1.22
C ASN A 629 18.89 -2.65 0.02
N GLU A 630 19.67 -3.73 0.06
CA GLU A 630 20.62 -4.05 1.15
C GLU A 630 22.09 -4.02 0.66
N LEU A 631 22.40 -3.22 -0.37
CA LEU A 631 23.75 -3.09 -0.93
C LEU A 631 24.69 -2.41 0.07
N ASN A 632 25.96 -2.84 0.11
CA ASN A 632 26.92 -2.42 1.14
C ASN A 632 28.34 -2.17 0.60
N GLY A 633 29.25 -1.70 1.47
CA GLY A 633 30.61 -1.35 1.06
C GLY A 633 30.68 -0.02 0.30
N THR A 634 31.78 0.20 -0.43
CA THR A 634 32.10 1.52 -0.99
C THR A 634 31.66 1.71 -2.43
N LEU A 635 31.44 2.98 -2.81
CA LEU A 635 31.30 3.37 -4.20
C LEU A 635 32.64 3.19 -4.95
N SER A 636 32.60 2.82 -6.23
CA SER A 636 33.81 2.65 -7.05
C SER A 636 34.02 3.83 -7.99
N GLU A 637 35.23 4.37 -8.03
CA GLU A 637 35.62 5.46 -8.96
C GLU A 637 35.37 5.10 -10.43
N SER A 638 35.30 3.81 -10.80
CA SER A 638 34.99 3.39 -12.17
C SER A 638 33.63 3.89 -12.67
N LEU A 639 32.69 4.21 -11.78
CA LEU A 639 31.40 4.80 -12.14
C LEU A 639 31.52 6.20 -12.76
N CYS A 640 32.66 6.90 -12.60
CA CYS A 640 32.88 8.16 -13.30
C CYS A 640 32.92 7.98 -14.84
N GLN A 641 33.16 6.75 -15.34
CA GLN A 641 33.20 6.44 -16.78
C GLN A 641 31.80 6.51 -17.46
N LEU A 642 30.72 6.63 -16.68
CA LEU A 642 29.33 6.71 -17.16
C LEU A 642 28.98 8.10 -17.70
N SER A 643 29.72 8.59 -18.69
CA SER A 643 29.59 9.95 -19.25
C SER A 643 28.25 10.29 -19.94
N HIS A 644 27.32 9.32 -20.02
CA HIS A 644 25.95 9.50 -20.48
C HIS A 644 24.91 9.65 -19.35
N LEU A 645 25.32 9.41 -18.10
CA LEU A 645 24.44 9.33 -16.94
C LEU A 645 23.79 10.70 -16.64
N GLN A 646 22.46 10.72 -16.66
CA GLN A 646 21.61 11.85 -16.28
C GLN A 646 21.02 11.63 -14.88
N ASP A 647 20.61 10.40 -14.58
CA ASP A 647 19.98 10.04 -13.30
C ASP A 647 20.77 8.95 -12.59
N PHE A 648 21.19 9.22 -11.35
CA PHE A 648 21.89 8.27 -10.50
C PHE A 648 21.24 8.21 -9.11
N SER A 649 20.66 7.06 -8.79
CA SER A 649 19.92 6.83 -7.54
C SER A 649 20.39 5.52 -6.88
N ILE A 650 20.90 5.63 -5.66
CA ILE A 650 21.39 4.51 -4.83
C ILE A 650 20.92 4.64 -3.37
N ASN A 651 19.89 5.45 -3.14
CA ASN A 651 19.42 5.83 -1.82
C ASN A 651 18.82 4.65 -1.03
N SER A 652 18.77 4.76 0.29
CA SER A 652 18.23 3.72 1.18
C SER A 652 18.93 2.36 1.00
N ASN A 653 20.25 2.34 1.23
CA ASN A 653 21.10 1.15 1.21
C ASN A 653 22.04 1.18 2.45
N PHE A 654 22.97 0.23 2.54
CA PHE A 654 24.01 0.17 3.56
C PHE A 654 25.40 0.56 3.01
N LEU A 655 25.44 1.43 2.00
CA LEU A 655 26.70 1.86 1.37
C LEU A 655 27.44 2.88 2.26
N GLU A 656 28.77 2.87 2.20
CA GLU A 656 29.64 3.66 3.08
C GLU A 656 30.91 4.14 2.38
N GLY A 657 31.77 4.85 3.13
CA GLY A 657 33.09 5.29 2.67
C GLY A 657 33.11 6.72 2.13
N ILE A 658 34.28 7.11 1.61
CA ILE A 658 34.60 8.50 1.27
C ILE A 658 34.34 8.74 -0.22
N ILE A 659 33.56 9.78 -0.50
CA ILE A 659 33.26 10.28 -1.85
C ILE A 659 34.07 11.55 -2.11
N THR A 660 34.66 11.63 -3.29
CA THR A 660 35.61 12.66 -3.73
C THR A 660 35.27 13.16 -5.14
N GLU A 661 35.93 14.22 -5.61
CA GLU A 661 35.74 14.77 -6.95
C GLU A 661 35.98 13.75 -8.07
N THR A 662 36.89 12.79 -7.87
CA THR A 662 37.26 11.74 -8.82
C THR A 662 36.09 10.83 -9.20
N HIS A 663 35.18 10.55 -8.25
CA HIS A 663 33.96 9.77 -8.48
C HIS A 663 33.00 10.44 -9.49
N PHE A 664 33.08 11.76 -9.64
CA PHE A 664 32.17 12.57 -10.45
C PHE A 664 32.81 13.14 -11.74
N ALA A 665 34.13 13.00 -11.91
CA ALA A 665 34.93 13.84 -12.80
C ALA A 665 34.45 13.94 -14.27
N ASN A 666 33.87 12.88 -14.84
CA ASN A 666 33.40 12.84 -16.23
C ASN A 666 31.87 12.83 -16.39
N LEU A 667 31.10 12.96 -15.29
CA LEU A 667 29.63 12.85 -15.29
C LEU A 667 28.92 14.16 -15.69
N SER A 668 29.35 14.81 -16.77
CA SER A 668 28.92 16.18 -17.12
C SER A 668 27.45 16.33 -17.54
N LYS A 669 26.74 15.22 -17.80
CA LYS A 669 25.30 15.19 -18.13
C LYS A 669 24.39 14.97 -16.91
N LEU A 670 24.96 14.76 -15.71
CA LEU A 670 24.20 14.43 -14.52
C LEU A 670 23.22 15.56 -14.14
N LYS A 671 21.96 15.19 -13.88
CA LYS A 671 20.83 16.05 -13.53
C LYS A 671 20.21 15.66 -12.19
N HIS A 672 20.06 14.35 -11.95
CA HIS A 672 19.46 13.82 -10.73
C HIS A 672 20.47 12.94 -10.00
N LEU A 673 20.76 13.29 -8.74
CA LEU A 673 21.66 12.54 -7.88
C LEU A 673 20.98 12.28 -6.53
N ASP A 674 20.68 11.01 -6.22
CA ASP A 674 20.20 10.60 -4.90
C ASP A 674 21.09 9.49 -4.29
N MET A 675 21.82 9.86 -3.26
CA MET A 675 22.66 8.98 -2.45
C MET A 675 22.15 8.87 -1.01
N SER A 676 20.99 9.46 -0.70
CA SER A 676 20.48 9.64 0.66
C SER A 676 20.23 8.33 1.42
N SER A 677 20.15 8.40 2.74
CA SER A 677 19.99 7.23 3.63
C SER A 677 21.07 6.15 3.39
N ASN A 678 22.32 6.61 3.24
CA ASN A 678 23.56 5.81 3.22
C ASN A 678 24.60 6.47 4.15
N SER A 679 25.69 5.76 4.47
CA SER A 679 26.77 6.19 5.37
C SER A 679 27.96 6.85 4.66
N PHE A 680 27.74 7.50 3.51
CA PHE A 680 28.80 8.17 2.76
C PHE A 680 29.33 9.44 3.46
N GLU A 681 30.62 9.75 3.25
CA GLU A 681 31.25 11.00 3.66
C GLU A 681 31.78 11.76 2.43
N LEU A 682 31.30 12.98 2.18
CA LEU A 682 31.71 13.77 1.02
C LEU A 682 32.93 14.65 1.36
N LYS A 683 34.12 14.23 0.93
CA LYS A 683 35.37 15.00 1.04
C LYS A 683 35.75 15.59 -0.31
N VAL A 684 35.34 16.84 -0.52
CA VAL A 684 35.66 17.64 -1.71
C VAL A 684 36.25 19.00 -1.31
N ASN A 685 37.06 19.58 -2.19
CA ASN A 685 37.67 20.89 -1.98
C ASN A 685 36.60 21.99 -1.95
N SER A 686 36.77 23.01 -1.10
CA SER A 686 35.83 24.15 -1.00
C SER A 686 35.79 25.01 -2.26
N SER A 687 36.81 24.89 -3.14
CA SER A 687 36.87 25.49 -4.47
C SER A 687 36.38 24.57 -5.61
N TRP A 688 35.87 23.37 -5.31
CA TRP A 688 35.41 22.43 -6.34
C TRP A 688 34.27 23.02 -7.18
N ILE A 689 34.43 22.88 -8.50
CA ILE A 689 33.41 23.17 -9.50
C ILE A 689 32.97 21.81 -10.07
N PRO A 690 31.77 21.29 -9.72
CA PRO A 690 31.27 20.05 -10.29
C PRO A 690 31.09 20.18 -11.81
N PRO A 691 31.32 19.10 -12.59
CA PRO A 691 31.26 19.15 -14.07
C PRO A 691 29.83 19.19 -14.64
N PHE A 692 28.81 19.29 -13.77
CA PHE A 692 27.40 19.10 -14.07
C PHE A 692 26.51 20.22 -13.49
N GLN A 693 25.23 20.23 -13.87
CA GLN A 693 24.18 21.10 -13.32
C GLN A 693 22.97 20.28 -12.89
N LEU A 694 22.90 19.98 -11.59
CA LEU A 694 21.85 19.16 -10.99
C LEU A 694 20.54 19.94 -10.86
N GLU A 695 19.45 19.26 -11.21
CA GLU A 695 18.06 19.64 -11.00
C GLU A 695 17.51 19.04 -9.70
N TYR A 696 18.09 17.92 -9.22
CA TYR A 696 17.75 17.23 -7.98
C TYR A 696 19.00 16.78 -7.22
N ILE A 697 19.08 17.10 -5.92
CA ILE A 697 20.11 16.62 -4.99
C ILE A 697 19.44 15.96 -3.78
N GLY A 698 19.63 14.65 -3.63
CA GLY A 698 19.33 13.87 -2.43
C GLY A 698 20.62 13.37 -1.78
N MET A 699 21.00 13.97 -0.65
CA MET A 699 22.16 13.53 0.16
C MET A 699 21.82 13.51 1.67
N GLY A 700 20.53 13.37 1.99
CA GLY A 700 20.07 13.25 3.37
C GLY A 700 20.74 12.07 4.09
N SER A 701 21.16 12.27 5.34
CA SER A 701 21.95 11.34 6.18
C SER A 701 23.41 11.08 5.75
N CYS A 702 23.87 11.55 4.59
CA CYS A 702 25.29 11.51 4.23
C CYS A 702 26.08 12.57 5.01
N ILE A 703 27.32 12.28 5.40
CA ILE A 703 28.18 13.24 6.11
C ILE A 703 28.70 14.28 5.11
N LEU A 704 28.14 15.49 5.18
CA LEU A 704 28.53 16.65 4.36
C LEU A 704 29.19 17.76 5.19
N GLY A 705 28.90 17.81 6.49
CA GLY A 705 29.44 18.80 7.41
C GLY A 705 30.88 18.52 7.89
N PRO A 706 31.42 19.35 8.79
CA PRO A 706 30.71 20.38 9.56
C PRO A 706 30.35 21.65 8.77
N MET A 707 31.14 22.02 7.74
CA MET A 707 30.95 23.25 6.96
C MET A 707 29.71 23.20 6.07
N PHE A 708 29.14 24.35 5.73
CA PHE A 708 28.03 24.42 4.77
C PHE A 708 28.57 24.20 3.33
N PRO A 709 28.07 23.22 2.54
CA PRO A 709 28.63 22.88 1.24
C PRO A 709 28.69 24.05 0.24
N SER A 710 29.90 24.54 -0.07
CA SER A 710 30.10 25.72 -0.94
C SER A 710 29.77 25.46 -2.41
N TRP A 711 30.02 24.25 -2.90
CA TRP A 711 29.91 23.88 -4.31
C TRP A 711 28.49 23.99 -4.87
N ILE A 712 27.44 23.92 -4.02
CA ILE A 712 26.05 24.07 -4.46
C ILE A 712 25.77 25.46 -5.04
N ARG A 713 26.58 26.48 -4.71
CA ARG A 713 26.52 27.83 -5.30
C ARG A 713 26.73 27.81 -6.82
N MET A 714 27.33 26.75 -7.35
CA MET A 714 27.52 26.54 -8.80
C MET A 714 26.34 25.87 -9.48
N GLN A 715 25.37 25.32 -8.74
CA GLN A 715 24.24 24.54 -9.27
C GLN A 715 23.03 25.44 -9.54
N ARG A 716 22.88 25.93 -10.78
CA ARG A 716 21.88 26.95 -11.14
C ARG A 716 20.51 26.41 -11.55
N SER A 717 20.44 25.13 -11.92
CA SER A 717 19.20 24.44 -12.35
C SER A 717 18.42 23.81 -11.19
N LEU A 718 18.87 23.99 -9.95
CA LEU A 718 18.45 23.18 -8.81
C LEU A 718 16.99 23.42 -8.41
N SER A 719 16.17 22.36 -8.45
CA SER A 719 14.74 22.38 -8.13
C SER A 719 14.41 21.69 -6.79
N TYR A 720 15.20 20.69 -6.39
CA TYR A 720 15.06 19.92 -5.15
C TYR A 720 16.41 19.76 -4.46
N LEU A 721 16.47 20.03 -3.15
CA LEU A 721 17.65 19.91 -2.31
C LEU A 721 17.31 19.25 -0.97
N ASP A 722 17.94 18.11 -0.67
CA ASP A 722 17.86 17.43 0.61
C ASP A 722 19.26 17.16 1.19
N PHE A 723 19.64 17.96 2.19
CA PHE A 723 20.79 17.77 3.07
C PHE A 723 20.33 17.56 4.53
N SER A 724 19.20 16.89 4.75
CA SER A 724 18.78 16.50 6.09
C SER A 724 19.82 15.58 6.76
N LYS A 725 19.94 15.57 8.09
CA LYS A 725 20.82 14.63 8.84
C LYS A 725 22.31 14.66 8.46
N ALA A 726 22.76 15.71 7.76
CA ALA A 726 24.04 15.75 7.06
C ALA A 726 25.24 16.17 7.93
N ARG A 727 25.03 16.30 9.24
CA ARG A 727 26.01 16.76 10.25
C ARG A 727 26.58 18.16 10.00
N ILE A 728 25.83 19.02 9.29
CA ILE A 728 26.24 20.42 9.06
C ILE A 728 26.05 21.20 10.37
N SER A 729 27.09 21.91 10.81
CA SER A 729 27.13 22.69 12.06
C SER A 729 27.61 24.13 11.84
N ASP A 730 27.48 24.62 10.61
CA ASP A 730 27.93 25.93 10.15
C ASP A 730 26.74 26.92 10.07
N THR A 731 27.03 28.20 9.82
CA THR A 731 26.00 29.23 9.62
C THR A 731 25.46 29.20 8.20
N ILE A 732 24.14 29.31 7.99
CA ILE A 732 23.57 29.42 6.63
C ILE A 732 24.18 30.66 5.93
N PRO A 733 24.91 30.49 4.81
CA PRO A 733 25.52 31.62 4.13
C PRO A 733 24.45 32.55 3.54
N THR A 734 24.66 33.87 3.60
CA THR A 734 23.67 34.84 3.09
C THR A 734 23.37 34.68 1.59
N TRP A 735 24.31 34.16 0.80
CA TRP A 735 24.09 33.84 -0.62
C TRP A 735 23.13 32.67 -0.84
N PHE A 736 22.95 31.77 0.14
CA PHE A 736 22.07 30.61 0.02
C PHE A 736 20.62 31.04 -0.18
N TRP A 737 20.17 32.09 0.49
CA TRP A 737 18.78 32.56 0.39
C TRP A 737 18.41 33.08 -1.02
N ASN A 738 19.38 33.59 -1.78
CA ASN A 738 19.17 33.95 -3.18
C ASN A 738 19.00 32.69 -4.05
N LEU A 739 19.80 31.65 -3.82
CA LEU A 739 19.70 30.36 -4.51
C LEU A 739 18.40 29.62 -4.13
N ALA A 740 18.09 29.55 -2.84
CA ALA A 740 16.84 29.00 -2.30
C ALA A 740 15.60 29.61 -2.97
N SER A 741 15.66 30.87 -3.39
CA SER A 741 14.55 31.55 -4.04
C SER A 741 14.16 31.01 -5.43
N SER A 742 14.99 30.16 -6.06
CA SER A 742 14.66 29.38 -7.27
C SER A 742 14.44 27.88 -7.02
N ILE A 743 14.88 27.34 -5.87
CA ILE A 743 14.64 25.94 -5.48
C ILE A 743 13.18 25.78 -5.03
N SER A 744 12.49 24.73 -5.47
CA SER A 744 11.10 24.44 -5.09
C SER A 744 10.99 23.66 -3.78
N TYR A 745 11.93 22.75 -3.51
CA TYR A 745 11.92 21.87 -2.33
C TYR A 745 13.27 21.96 -1.59
N ILE A 746 13.24 22.36 -0.32
CA ILE A 746 14.43 22.49 0.52
C ILE A 746 14.21 21.69 1.82
N LYS A 747 15.10 20.74 2.09
CA LYS A 747 15.15 19.97 3.34
C LYS A 747 16.56 20.05 3.93
N LEU A 748 16.71 20.71 5.07
CA LEU A 748 17.96 20.84 5.83
C LEU A 748 17.79 20.35 7.28
N PHE A 749 16.73 19.57 7.56
CA PHE A 749 16.32 19.20 8.91
C PHE A 749 17.27 18.22 9.62
N ASP A 750 17.18 18.13 10.95
CA ASP A 750 18.04 17.30 11.81
C ASP A 750 19.54 17.58 11.60
N ASN A 751 19.93 18.85 11.64
CA ASN A 751 21.33 19.30 11.59
C ASN A 751 21.65 20.19 12.80
N GLN A 752 22.83 20.83 12.82
CA GLN A 752 23.24 21.79 13.86
C GLN A 752 23.39 23.21 13.26
N ILE A 753 22.70 23.49 12.17
CA ILE A 753 22.90 24.70 11.36
C ILE A 753 22.53 25.96 12.15
N HIS A 754 23.41 26.95 12.11
CA HIS A 754 23.26 28.25 12.77
C HIS A 754 22.78 29.33 11.78
N GLY A 755 22.31 30.45 12.32
CA GLY A 755 21.98 31.64 11.54
C GLY A 755 20.77 32.39 12.06
N GLU A 756 20.54 33.58 11.50
CA GLU A 756 19.34 34.38 11.73
C GLU A 756 18.47 34.37 10.47
N ILE A 757 17.16 34.10 10.62
CA ILE A 757 16.20 34.06 9.50
C ILE A 757 15.30 35.32 9.40
N SER A 758 15.52 36.30 10.28
CA SER A 758 14.85 37.60 10.27
C SER A 758 14.99 38.32 8.93
N ASN A 759 13.94 39.05 8.51
CA ASN A 759 13.87 39.84 7.27
C ASN A 759 13.99 39.08 5.94
N ILE A 760 14.15 37.75 5.95
CA ILE A 760 14.20 36.92 4.73
C ILE A 760 12.78 36.75 4.17
N THR A 761 12.67 36.67 2.84
CA THR A 761 11.41 36.30 2.14
C THR A 761 11.56 34.95 1.47
N LEU A 762 10.89 33.94 2.01
CA LEU A 762 10.88 32.58 1.51
C LEU A 762 9.94 32.44 0.30
N LYS A 763 10.39 31.71 -0.74
CA LYS A 763 9.64 31.53 -2.00
C LYS A 763 9.41 30.08 -2.42
N SER A 764 10.23 29.15 -1.92
CA SER A 764 10.17 27.72 -2.24
C SER A 764 8.84 27.12 -1.81
N ARG A 765 8.34 26.13 -2.55
CA ARG A 765 7.06 25.46 -2.30
C ARG A 765 7.06 24.70 -0.96
N THR A 766 8.16 24.02 -0.65
CA THR A 766 8.36 23.29 0.61
C THR A 766 9.70 23.66 1.22
N ILE A 767 9.68 24.02 2.50
CA ILE A 767 10.86 24.41 3.27
C ILE A 767 10.82 23.70 4.62
N ASP A 768 11.80 22.83 4.86
CA ASP A 768 11.95 22.09 6.10
C ASP A 768 13.34 22.34 6.71
N LEU A 769 13.38 23.17 7.75
CA LEU A 769 14.56 23.53 8.52
C LEU A 769 14.45 23.03 9.97
N SER A 770 13.56 22.06 10.24
CA SER A 770 13.28 21.55 11.58
C SER A 770 14.52 20.91 12.24
N SER A 771 14.57 20.84 13.58
CA SER A 771 15.72 20.33 14.35
C SER A 771 17.05 20.99 13.94
N ASN A 772 17.22 22.26 14.27
CA ASN A 772 18.42 23.05 13.97
C ASN A 772 18.69 24.11 15.05
N CYS A 773 19.70 24.95 14.85
CA CYS A 773 20.13 25.98 15.80
C CYS A 773 19.81 27.42 15.30
N LEU A 774 18.74 27.59 14.51
CA LEU A 774 18.35 28.87 13.91
C LEU A 774 17.70 29.82 14.93
N LYS A 775 17.90 31.13 14.73
CA LYS A 775 17.51 32.22 15.63
C LYS A 775 16.87 33.39 14.87
N GLY A 776 16.44 34.40 15.62
CA GLY A 776 15.80 35.61 15.08
C GLY A 776 14.28 35.57 15.17
N TRP A 777 13.62 36.30 14.26
CA TRP A 777 12.16 36.32 14.10
C TRP A 777 11.72 35.50 12.88
N LEU A 778 10.42 35.19 12.82
CA LEU A 778 9.83 34.46 11.69
C LEU A 778 10.01 35.21 10.35
N PRO A 779 10.31 34.49 9.24
CA PRO A 779 10.51 35.09 7.93
C PRO A 779 9.18 35.42 7.23
N ARG A 780 9.26 36.25 6.18
CA ARG A 780 8.14 36.54 5.27
C ARG A 780 7.92 35.39 4.29
N LEU A 781 6.68 35.11 3.92
CA LEU A 781 6.32 34.04 2.98
C LEU A 781 5.72 34.60 1.69
N SER A 782 6.08 34.02 0.54
CA SER A 782 5.35 34.24 -0.71
C SER A 782 4.05 33.41 -0.76
N PRO A 783 3.09 33.74 -1.63
CA PRO A 783 1.90 32.91 -1.84
C PRO A 783 2.20 31.48 -2.34
N ASN A 784 3.41 31.20 -2.84
CA ASN A 784 3.79 29.89 -3.40
C ASN A 784 4.20 28.87 -2.32
N VAL A 785 4.45 29.31 -1.08
CA VAL A 785 4.85 28.41 0.01
C VAL A 785 3.63 27.57 0.44
N THR A 786 3.70 26.24 0.25
CA THR A 786 2.66 25.30 0.66
C THR A 786 3.01 24.55 1.95
N VAL A 787 4.30 24.39 2.26
CA VAL A 787 4.79 23.71 3.47
C VAL A 787 5.94 24.49 4.09
N LEU A 788 5.80 24.84 5.38
CA LEU A 788 6.87 25.42 6.18
C LEU A 788 7.01 24.64 7.50
N ARG A 789 8.20 24.08 7.75
CA ARG A 789 8.59 23.52 9.05
C ARG A 789 9.85 24.19 9.55
N LEU A 790 9.75 24.78 10.74
CA LEU A 790 10.84 25.45 11.47
C LEU A 790 10.92 24.92 12.91
N SER A 791 10.35 23.75 13.19
CA SER A 791 10.23 23.18 14.53
C SER A 791 11.57 22.79 15.15
N ASN A 792 11.63 22.65 16.48
CA ASN A 792 12.85 22.34 17.24
C ASN A 792 14.04 23.27 16.86
N ASN A 793 13.88 24.55 17.18
CA ASN A 793 14.83 25.62 16.87
C ASN A 793 14.83 26.68 17.99
N SER A 794 15.49 27.83 17.79
CA SER A 794 15.54 28.96 18.74
C SER A 794 14.93 30.24 18.16
N ILE A 795 13.86 30.13 17.37
CA ILE A 795 13.15 31.25 16.75
C ILE A 795 12.22 31.90 17.78
N SER A 796 12.13 33.23 17.74
CA SER A 796 11.60 34.08 18.80
C SER A 796 10.65 35.16 18.27
N GLY A 797 9.90 35.79 19.19
CA GLY A 797 8.98 36.89 18.88
C GLY A 797 7.56 36.43 18.47
N PRO A 798 6.70 37.38 18.05
CA PRO A 798 5.29 37.11 17.75
C PRO A 798 5.07 36.57 16.34
N LEU A 799 3.93 35.90 16.13
CA LEU A 799 3.51 35.39 14.81
C LEU A 799 2.99 36.50 13.87
N SER A 800 2.66 37.69 14.39
CA SER A 800 2.04 38.78 13.62
C SER A 800 2.79 39.20 12.35
N PRO A 801 4.14 39.27 12.29
CA PRO A 801 4.86 39.57 11.04
C PRO A 801 4.67 38.51 9.95
N LEU A 802 4.52 37.23 10.33
CA LEU A 802 4.30 36.14 9.37
C LEU A 802 2.83 36.06 8.95
N LEU A 803 1.88 36.22 9.89
CA LEU A 803 0.45 36.01 9.63
C LEU A 803 -0.31 37.24 9.11
N CYS A 804 0.18 38.45 9.36
CA CYS A 804 -0.56 39.70 9.09
C CYS A 804 0.09 40.64 8.06
N GLU A 805 1.31 40.39 7.59
CA GLU A 805 1.95 41.27 6.60
C GLU A 805 1.51 40.92 5.16
N LYS A 806 1.16 41.93 4.35
CA LYS A 806 0.71 41.81 2.95
C LYS A 806 -0.49 40.87 2.76
N MET A 807 -1.65 41.35 3.22
CA MET A 807 -2.93 40.65 3.21
C MET A 807 -3.65 40.63 1.84
N ASP A 808 -3.11 41.29 0.82
CA ASP A 808 -3.78 41.51 -0.47
C ASP A 808 -3.85 40.25 -1.37
N GLU A 809 -3.22 39.15 -0.94
CA GLU A 809 -3.09 37.90 -1.68
C GLU A 809 -3.43 36.70 -0.78
N GLN A 810 -4.32 35.81 -1.24
CA GLN A 810 -4.62 34.55 -0.57
C GLN A 810 -3.39 33.64 -0.52
N LYS A 811 -3.13 33.00 0.64
CA LYS A 811 -1.93 32.18 0.85
C LYS A 811 -2.23 30.69 0.66
N ASN A 812 -1.34 29.97 -0.02
CA ASN A 812 -1.50 28.53 -0.31
C ASN A 812 -0.83 27.61 0.73
N LEU A 813 -0.49 28.13 1.91
CA LEU A 813 0.15 27.38 2.98
C LEU A 813 -0.81 26.32 3.53
N MET A 814 -0.43 25.04 3.41
CA MET A 814 -1.20 23.87 3.86
C MET A 814 -0.66 23.30 5.17
N ILE A 815 0.65 23.42 5.41
CA ILE A 815 1.32 22.92 6.63
C ILE A 815 2.17 24.04 7.22
N LEU A 816 1.91 24.38 8.49
CA LEU A 816 2.72 25.27 9.30
C LEU A 816 3.12 24.55 10.60
N ASP A 817 4.40 24.22 10.72
CA ASP A 817 4.98 23.62 11.94
C ASP A 817 6.08 24.52 12.52
N LEU A 818 5.76 25.15 13.65
CA LEU A 818 6.66 26.03 14.42
C LEU A 818 6.84 25.49 15.86
N SER A 819 6.61 24.20 16.07
CA SER A 819 6.69 23.56 17.39
C SER A 819 8.10 23.62 17.99
N GLU A 820 8.21 23.43 19.31
CA GLU A 820 9.49 23.34 20.03
C GLU A 820 10.43 24.55 19.74
N ASN A 821 9.93 25.77 19.99
CA ASN A 821 10.64 27.05 19.76
C ASN A 821 10.45 28.02 20.94
N ILE A 822 10.85 29.29 20.78
CA ILE A 822 10.70 30.35 21.81
C ILE A 822 9.84 31.54 21.33
N LEU A 823 8.86 31.28 20.45
CA LEU A 823 7.86 32.25 20.01
C LEU A 823 7.02 32.74 21.19
N SER A 824 6.56 33.99 21.15
CA SER A 824 5.92 34.63 22.31
C SER A 824 4.89 35.69 21.94
N GLY A 825 3.98 35.98 22.88
CA GLY A 825 2.86 36.90 22.69
C GLY A 825 1.58 36.18 22.23
N GLU A 826 0.57 36.97 21.85
CA GLU A 826 -0.75 36.46 21.48
C GLU A 826 -0.84 36.00 20.01
N LEU A 827 -1.73 35.05 19.72
CA LEU A 827 -2.06 34.69 18.34
C LEU A 827 -2.86 35.83 17.69
N PRO A 828 -2.44 36.35 16.53
CA PRO A 828 -3.11 37.48 15.89
C PRO A 828 -4.44 37.06 15.25
N GLN A 829 -5.33 38.03 15.02
CA GLN A 829 -6.65 37.81 14.39
C GLN A 829 -6.61 37.63 12.85
N CYS A 830 -5.47 37.26 12.27
CA CYS A 830 -5.20 37.32 10.83
C CYS A 830 -5.48 36.00 10.08
N TRP A 831 -6.07 35.00 10.73
CA TRP A 831 -6.21 33.63 10.20
C TRP A 831 -7.15 33.50 8.98
N MET A 832 -8.03 34.47 8.73
CA MET A 832 -8.96 34.47 7.60
C MET A 832 -8.30 34.53 6.21
N TYR A 833 -7.01 34.85 6.12
CA TYR A 833 -6.21 34.82 4.89
C TYR A 833 -5.51 33.48 4.63
N TRP A 834 -5.54 32.56 5.60
CA TRP A 834 -4.79 31.29 5.63
C TRP A 834 -5.71 30.06 5.49
N GLN A 835 -6.84 30.22 4.80
CA GLN A 835 -7.91 29.22 4.71
C GLN A 835 -7.44 27.84 4.22
N SER A 836 -6.39 27.81 3.38
CA SER A 836 -5.74 26.63 2.80
C SER A 836 -5.04 25.72 3.83
N LEU A 837 -4.89 26.17 5.08
CA LEU A 837 -4.12 25.49 6.11
C LEU A 837 -4.83 24.22 6.61
N ALA A 838 -4.22 23.07 6.35
CA ALA A 838 -4.68 21.76 6.80
C ALA A 838 -4.05 21.36 8.15
N LEU A 839 -2.80 21.76 8.40
CA LEU A 839 -2.08 21.47 9.64
C LEU A 839 -1.45 22.70 10.26
N LEU A 840 -1.73 22.92 11.55
CA LEU A 840 -1.11 23.93 12.38
C LEU A 840 -0.51 23.30 13.63
N ASN A 841 0.82 23.34 13.76
CA ASN A 841 1.52 22.96 14.99
C ASN A 841 2.34 24.13 15.56
N LEU A 842 1.98 24.57 16.77
CA LEU A 842 2.63 25.61 17.57
C LEU A 842 3.02 25.11 18.97
N GLU A 843 3.09 23.79 19.16
CA GLU A 843 3.40 23.14 20.43
C GLU A 843 4.70 23.66 21.08
N SER A 844 4.79 23.65 22.42
CA SER A 844 6.03 23.88 23.17
C SER A 844 6.70 25.22 22.83
N ASN A 845 5.95 26.30 23.01
CA ASN A 845 6.37 27.70 22.82
C ASN A 845 5.96 28.57 24.03
N ASN A 846 6.25 29.87 24.00
CA ASN A 846 5.86 30.84 25.04
C ASN A 846 4.64 31.69 24.63
N LEU A 847 3.73 31.14 23.83
CA LEU A 847 2.55 31.86 23.33
C LEU A 847 1.49 32.01 24.43
N CYS A 848 0.70 33.08 24.38
CA CYS A 848 -0.24 33.43 25.44
C CYS A 848 -1.53 34.09 24.91
N GLY A 849 -2.38 34.57 25.82
CA GLY A 849 -3.66 35.19 25.48
C GLY A 849 -4.72 34.17 25.09
N LYS A 850 -5.80 34.66 24.47
CA LYS A 850 -6.93 33.81 24.02
C LYS A 850 -6.68 33.24 22.63
N ILE A 851 -7.23 32.05 22.36
CA ILE A 851 -7.30 31.52 21.00
C ILE A 851 -8.24 32.42 20.18
N PRO A 852 -7.79 33.01 19.05
CA PRO A 852 -8.52 34.04 18.33
C PRO A 852 -9.67 33.46 17.50
N SER A 853 -10.82 34.13 17.53
CA SER A 853 -12.04 33.73 16.83
C SER A 853 -11.89 33.58 15.31
N SER A 854 -10.96 34.29 14.68
CA SER A 854 -10.64 34.13 13.24
C SER A 854 -10.08 32.74 12.87
N MET A 855 -9.60 31.92 13.80
CA MET A 855 -9.21 30.53 13.50
C MET A 855 -10.38 29.67 13.00
N GLY A 856 -11.62 30.06 13.29
CA GLY A 856 -12.83 29.49 12.68
C GLY A 856 -13.03 29.81 11.19
N SER A 857 -12.03 30.42 10.53
CA SER A 857 -11.94 30.56 9.06
C SER A 857 -11.09 29.47 8.41
N LEU A 858 -10.40 28.63 9.18
CA LEU A 858 -9.50 27.58 8.69
C LEU A 858 -10.29 26.32 8.32
N ILE A 859 -11.19 26.44 7.33
CA ILE A 859 -12.18 25.40 6.98
C ILE A 859 -11.56 24.07 6.51
N TYR A 860 -10.31 24.08 6.03
CA TYR A 860 -9.58 22.86 5.64
C TYR A 860 -8.71 22.28 6.77
N LEU A 861 -8.71 22.87 7.97
CA LEU A 861 -7.90 22.43 9.10
C LEU A 861 -8.32 21.03 9.57
N THR A 862 -7.38 20.09 9.52
CA THR A 862 -7.55 18.71 9.97
C THR A 862 -6.75 18.42 11.23
N SER A 863 -5.68 19.17 11.50
CA SER A 863 -4.76 18.91 12.62
C SER A 863 -4.35 20.21 13.31
N LEU A 864 -4.62 20.30 14.61
CA LEU A 864 -4.40 21.47 15.45
C LEU A 864 -3.66 21.09 16.74
N HIS A 865 -2.38 21.48 16.83
CA HIS A 865 -1.52 21.22 17.97
C HIS A 865 -1.06 22.55 18.60
N LEU A 866 -1.58 22.86 19.80
CA LEU A 866 -1.25 24.06 20.60
C LEU A 866 -0.68 23.70 21.99
N ARG A 867 -0.30 22.43 22.19
CA ARG A 867 0.19 21.87 23.46
C ARG A 867 1.30 22.71 24.12
N ASN A 868 1.39 22.71 25.45
CA ASN A 868 2.51 23.24 26.22
C ASN A 868 2.83 24.71 25.87
N ASN A 869 1.88 25.58 26.19
CA ASN A 869 1.95 27.03 25.97
C ASN A 869 1.34 27.76 27.19
N SER A 870 0.88 29.00 27.04
CA SER A 870 0.14 29.74 28.08
C SER A 870 -1.14 30.38 27.53
N PHE A 871 -1.83 29.68 26.62
CA PHE A 871 -3.17 30.07 26.17
C PHE A 871 -4.18 29.99 27.31
N SER A 872 -5.11 30.94 27.35
CA SER A 872 -6.08 31.07 28.43
C SER A 872 -7.46 31.52 27.97
N GLY A 873 -8.45 31.39 28.85
CA GLY A 873 -9.84 31.66 28.54
C GLY A 873 -10.51 30.51 27.76
N ASP A 874 -11.77 30.74 27.40
CA ASP A 874 -12.63 29.70 26.81
C ASP A 874 -12.34 29.48 25.32
N LEU A 875 -12.62 28.27 24.83
CA LEU A 875 -12.46 27.95 23.40
C LEU A 875 -13.44 28.75 22.54
N PRO A 876 -12.98 29.45 21.48
CA PRO A 876 -13.86 30.26 20.64
C PRO A 876 -14.84 29.38 19.86
N SER A 877 -16.14 29.68 19.97
CA SER A 877 -17.23 28.92 19.33
C SER A 877 -17.12 28.84 17.81
N SER A 878 -16.41 29.76 17.16
CA SER A 878 -16.16 29.74 15.72
C SER A 878 -15.32 28.55 15.24
N LEU A 879 -14.59 27.85 16.12
CA LEU A 879 -13.88 26.60 15.77
C LEU A 879 -14.84 25.48 15.34
N GLN A 880 -16.13 25.56 15.67
CA GLN A 880 -17.17 24.65 15.16
C GLN A 880 -17.28 24.63 13.62
N ASN A 881 -16.73 25.64 12.93
CA ASN A 881 -16.68 25.73 11.48
C ASN A 881 -15.60 24.81 10.87
N CYS A 882 -14.60 24.39 11.65
CA CYS A 882 -13.50 23.55 11.20
C CYS A 882 -13.90 22.06 11.23
N THR A 883 -14.94 21.71 10.48
CA THR A 883 -15.60 20.38 10.52
C THR A 883 -14.69 19.23 10.09
N ASN A 884 -13.56 19.53 9.44
CA ASN A 884 -12.59 18.55 8.94
C ASN A 884 -11.54 18.13 10.00
N LEU A 885 -11.65 18.59 11.26
CA LEU A 885 -10.70 18.25 12.32
C LEU A 885 -10.68 16.74 12.63
N GLU A 886 -9.50 16.16 12.48
CA GLU A 886 -9.10 14.78 12.78
C GLU A 886 -8.24 14.73 14.06
N PHE A 887 -7.45 15.78 14.35
CA PHE A 887 -6.55 15.85 15.50
C PHE A 887 -6.61 17.20 16.23
N ILE A 888 -6.79 17.15 17.56
CA ILE A 888 -6.78 18.31 18.46
C ILE A 888 -5.94 17.98 19.70
N ASP A 889 -4.79 18.64 19.88
CA ASP A 889 -4.06 18.70 21.15
C ASP A 889 -3.94 20.16 21.64
N LEU A 890 -4.65 20.46 22.73
CA LEU A 890 -4.63 21.75 23.42
C LEU A 890 -4.08 21.61 24.85
N GLY A 891 -3.42 20.50 25.15
CA GLY A 891 -2.98 20.17 26.50
C GLY A 891 -1.92 21.12 27.07
N GLU A 892 -1.75 21.12 28.39
CA GLU A 892 -0.70 21.87 29.09
C GLU A 892 -0.76 23.37 28.79
N ASN A 893 -1.93 23.95 29.07
CA ASN A 893 -2.26 25.36 28.89
C ASN A 893 -3.08 25.84 30.11
N LYS A 894 -3.80 26.98 29.99
CA LYS A 894 -4.68 27.57 31.01
C LYS A 894 -6.08 27.83 30.45
N LEU A 895 -6.51 26.98 29.51
CA LEU A 895 -7.80 27.10 28.83
C LEU A 895 -8.93 26.76 29.80
N SER A 896 -10.01 27.54 29.77
CA SER A 896 -11.06 27.56 30.79
C SER A 896 -12.46 27.24 30.22
N GLY A 897 -13.45 27.31 31.10
CA GLY A 897 -14.86 27.15 30.74
C GLY A 897 -15.26 25.67 30.65
N ASN A 898 -16.29 25.38 29.86
CA ASN A 898 -16.78 24.02 29.65
C ASN A 898 -16.22 23.43 28.34
N ILE A 899 -16.06 22.11 28.28
CA ILE A 899 -15.79 21.42 27.00
C ILE A 899 -16.99 21.65 26.05
N PRO A 900 -16.82 22.24 24.86
CA PRO A 900 -17.94 22.59 23.99
C PRO A 900 -18.62 21.37 23.36
N SER A 901 -19.95 21.35 23.32
CA SER A 901 -20.71 20.26 22.69
C SER A 901 -20.46 20.11 21.19
N TRP A 902 -20.07 21.19 20.50
CA TRP A 902 -19.80 21.17 19.06
C TRP A 902 -18.67 20.21 18.68
N MET A 903 -17.74 19.89 19.61
CA MET A 903 -16.69 18.89 19.40
C MET A 903 -17.24 17.49 19.10
N GLY A 904 -18.46 17.16 19.56
CA GLY A 904 -19.14 15.92 19.20
C GLY A 904 -20.27 16.08 18.16
N GLU A 905 -20.65 17.31 17.80
CA GLU A 905 -21.73 17.59 16.84
C GLU A 905 -21.24 17.99 15.44
N LYS A 906 -19.98 18.43 15.30
CA LYS A 906 -19.44 19.06 14.08
C LYS A 906 -18.15 18.43 13.55
N THR A 907 -17.38 17.75 14.40
CA THR A 907 -16.08 17.15 14.06
C THR A 907 -16.13 15.63 14.21
N THR A 908 -17.06 14.97 13.51
CA THR A 908 -17.31 13.51 13.61
C THR A 908 -16.12 12.64 13.21
N ASN A 909 -15.15 13.20 12.49
CA ASN A 909 -13.94 12.51 12.03
C ASN A 909 -12.80 12.54 13.06
N LEU A 910 -12.99 13.16 14.22
CA LEU A 910 -11.95 13.36 15.22
C LEU A 910 -11.39 12.01 15.73
N GLY A 911 -10.11 11.76 15.45
CA GLY A 911 -9.35 10.58 15.83
C GLY A 911 -8.59 10.74 17.15
N ALA A 912 -8.17 11.95 17.52
CA ALA A 912 -7.63 12.23 18.86
C ALA A 912 -8.09 13.59 19.42
N LEU A 913 -8.44 13.58 20.71
CA LEU A 913 -8.75 14.77 21.50
C LEU A 913 -7.93 14.76 22.80
N ARG A 914 -6.97 15.69 22.93
CA ARG A 914 -6.20 15.92 24.15
C ARG A 914 -6.43 17.34 24.67
N LEU A 915 -7.02 17.43 25.86
CA LEU A 915 -7.31 18.67 26.60
C LEU A 915 -6.62 18.68 27.99
N ARG A 916 -5.76 17.69 28.28
CA ARG A 916 -5.13 17.47 29.59
C ARG A 916 -4.37 18.68 30.13
N SER A 917 -4.29 18.84 31.46
CA SER A 917 -3.55 19.92 32.12
C SER A 917 -4.00 21.31 31.68
N ASN A 918 -5.26 21.63 31.98
CA ASN A 918 -5.92 22.90 31.71
C ASN A 918 -6.85 23.28 32.89
N GLU A 919 -7.64 24.34 32.72
CA GLU A 919 -8.61 24.85 33.70
C GLU A 919 -10.07 24.54 33.26
N PHE A 920 -10.29 23.51 32.42
CA PHE A 920 -11.63 23.12 31.98
C PHE A 920 -12.49 22.60 33.14
N SER A 921 -13.79 22.87 33.08
CA SER A 921 -14.75 22.65 34.15
C SER A 921 -16.13 22.24 33.60
N GLY A 922 -17.13 22.13 34.48
CA GLY A 922 -18.44 21.59 34.12
C GLY A 922 -18.39 20.09 33.85
N ASN A 923 -19.38 19.57 33.11
CA ASN A 923 -19.51 18.13 32.83
C ASN A 923 -18.84 17.76 31.51
N ILE A 924 -18.42 16.49 31.38
CA ILE A 924 -18.07 15.90 30.07
C ILE A 924 -19.35 15.86 29.20
N PRO A 925 -19.41 16.53 28.04
CA PRO A 925 -20.63 16.58 27.22
C PRO A 925 -20.93 15.22 26.58
N PRO A 926 -22.15 14.67 26.70
CA PRO A 926 -22.53 13.38 26.11
C PRO A 926 -22.31 13.30 24.58
N GLN A 927 -22.31 14.45 23.90
CA GLN A 927 -21.96 14.57 22.48
C GLN A 927 -20.62 13.91 22.10
N ILE A 928 -19.65 13.80 23.00
CA ILE A 928 -18.37 13.10 22.75
C ILE A 928 -18.61 11.64 22.32
N CYS A 929 -19.70 11.00 22.76
CA CYS A 929 -20.09 9.65 22.34
C CYS A 929 -20.41 9.54 20.83
N HIS A 930 -20.64 10.65 20.11
CA HIS A 930 -20.83 10.63 18.66
C HIS A 930 -19.52 10.51 17.86
N LEU A 931 -18.35 10.62 18.52
CA LEU A 931 -17.04 10.53 17.88
C LEU A 931 -16.65 9.08 17.59
N THR A 932 -17.34 8.47 16.63
CA THR A 932 -17.19 7.04 16.28
C THR A 932 -15.77 6.64 15.85
N SER A 933 -15.01 7.60 15.30
CA SER A 933 -13.63 7.45 14.82
C SER A 933 -12.55 7.64 15.90
N LEU A 934 -12.93 8.02 17.12
CA LEU A 934 -11.98 8.41 18.17
C LEU A 934 -11.13 7.23 18.64
N LEU A 935 -9.82 7.42 18.65
CA LEU A 935 -8.82 6.49 19.19
C LEU A 935 -8.33 6.94 20.57
N ILE A 936 -8.24 8.25 20.80
CA ILE A 936 -7.60 8.85 21.97
C ILE A 936 -8.48 9.95 22.55
N LEU A 937 -8.77 9.85 23.85
CA LEU A 937 -9.50 10.84 24.63
C LEU A 937 -8.77 11.12 25.96
N ASP A 938 -8.07 12.24 26.04
CA ASP A 938 -7.24 12.63 27.19
C ASP A 938 -7.71 13.97 27.77
N LEU A 939 -8.50 13.90 28.84
CA LEU A 939 -9.11 15.04 29.54
C LEU A 939 -8.50 15.25 30.94
N ALA A 940 -7.40 14.56 31.25
CA ALA A 940 -6.86 14.44 32.59
C ALA A 940 -6.25 15.75 33.16
N ASN A 941 -6.19 15.90 34.47
CA ASN A 941 -5.65 17.08 35.15
C ASN A 941 -6.40 18.37 34.74
N ASN A 942 -7.71 18.39 35.05
CA ASN A 942 -8.64 19.50 34.83
C ASN A 942 -9.58 19.63 36.06
N SER A 943 -10.59 20.51 35.99
CA SER A 943 -11.64 20.69 37.00
C SER A 943 -13.00 20.11 36.55
N LEU A 944 -13.01 19.06 35.71
CA LEU A 944 -14.23 18.45 35.20
C LEU A 944 -14.99 17.71 36.31
N SER A 945 -16.32 17.72 36.22
CA SER A 945 -17.22 17.22 37.26
C SER A 945 -18.44 16.48 36.67
N GLY A 946 -19.36 16.05 37.54
CA GLY A 946 -20.48 15.20 37.15
C GLY A 946 -20.04 13.76 36.86
N VAL A 947 -20.89 13.01 36.15
CA VAL A 947 -20.68 11.59 35.87
C VAL A 947 -19.93 11.35 34.55
N ILE A 948 -19.26 10.20 34.46
CA ILE A 948 -18.75 9.69 33.17
C ILE A 948 -19.97 9.34 32.27
N PRO A 949 -20.04 9.80 31.01
CA PRO A 949 -21.13 9.45 30.11
C PRO A 949 -21.23 7.93 29.89
N SER A 950 -22.43 7.36 30.02
CA SER A 950 -22.66 5.94 29.78
C SER A 950 -22.64 5.55 28.30
N CYS A 951 -22.76 6.51 27.37
CA CYS A 951 -22.81 6.27 25.92
C CYS A 951 -21.45 5.99 25.26
N LEU A 952 -20.38 5.77 26.04
CA LEU A 952 -19.01 5.59 25.51
C LEU A 952 -18.88 4.37 24.58
N ASP A 953 -19.76 3.38 24.70
CA ASP A 953 -19.86 2.21 23.82
C ASP A 953 -20.11 2.56 22.33
N ASN A 954 -20.59 3.77 22.04
CA ASN A 954 -20.78 4.27 20.68
C ASN A 954 -19.45 4.60 19.97
N ILE A 955 -18.32 4.68 20.69
CA ILE A 955 -16.98 4.92 20.12
C ILE A 955 -16.44 3.61 19.51
N ARG A 956 -17.00 3.24 18.35
CA ARG A 956 -16.81 1.92 17.71
C ARG A 956 -15.35 1.55 17.45
N VAL A 957 -14.48 2.52 17.14
CA VAL A 957 -13.06 2.26 16.85
C VAL A 957 -12.26 1.88 18.12
N MET A 958 -12.71 2.27 19.32
CA MET A 958 -12.19 1.74 20.60
C MET A 958 -12.77 0.37 20.97
N ALA A 959 -13.83 -0.10 20.30
CA ALA A 959 -14.41 -1.42 20.51
C ALA A 959 -13.86 -2.51 19.56
N SER A 960 -13.27 -2.15 18.42
CA SER A 960 -12.76 -3.14 17.45
C SER A 960 -11.51 -2.67 16.70
N TYR A 961 -10.53 -3.59 16.56
CA TYR A 961 -9.37 -3.43 15.69
C TYR A 961 -9.69 -3.62 14.19
N TRP A 962 -10.78 -4.31 13.85
CA TRP A 962 -11.15 -4.64 12.46
C TRP A 962 -11.74 -3.46 11.65
N ILE A 963 -11.76 -2.26 12.21
CA ILE A 963 -12.29 -1.02 11.58
C ILE A 963 -11.12 -0.12 11.10
N LEU A 964 -9.89 -0.64 11.05
CA LEU A 964 -8.69 0.15 10.74
C LEU A 964 -8.53 0.56 9.27
N ASP A 965 -9.15 -0.15 8.31
CA ASP A 965 -9.00 0.08 6.85
C ASP A 965 -9.42 1.48 6.35
N TYR A 966 -10.05 2.30 7.20
CA TYR A 966 -10.68 3.57 6.79
C TYR A 966 -9.96 4.83 7.27
N ILE A 967 -9.15 4.79 8.34
CA ILE A 967 -8.57 5.98 8.97
C ILE A 967 -7.16 6.26 8.41
N HIS A 968 -7.07 7.28 7.54
CA HIS A 968 -5.83 7.66 6.85
C HIS A 968 -4.85 8.43 7.76
N TYR A 969 -4.17 7.72 8.66
CA TYR A 969 -3.18 8.30 9.58
C TYR A 969 -1.91 8.87 8.90
N TYR A 970 -1.72 8.57 7.62
CA TYR A 970 -0.68 9.14 6.78
C TYR A 970 -1.33 10.00 5.68
N ARG A 971 -1.42 11.32 5.91
CA ARG A 971 -1.72 12.25 4.81
C ARG A 971 -0.46 12.42 3.96
N SER A 972 -0.40 11.67 2.86
CA SER A 972 0.54 11.91 1.77
C SER A 972 0.09 13.16 1.02
N TYR A 973 0.68 14.31 1.35
CA TYR A 973 0.63 15.49 0.50
C TYR A 973 1.62 15.29 -0.65
N ASP A 974 1.38 15.93 -1.81
CA ASP A 974 2.22 15.85 -3.02
C ASP A 974 3.72 16.16 -2.79
N PHE A 975 4.09 16.74 -1.64
CA PHE A 975 5.44 17.17 -1.28
C PHE A 975 6.02 16.42 -0.05
N GLY A 976 5.32 15.37 0.40
CA GLY A 976 5.76 14.46 1.45
C GLY A 976 4.67 14.10 2.47
N VAL A 977 4.83 12.95 3.12
CA VAL A 977 3.96 12.48 4.21
C VAL A 977 4.28 13.26 5.49
N TYR A 978 3.29 13.93 6.08
CA TYR A 978 3.39 14.31 7.51
C TYR A 978 2.97 13.11 8.36
N LYS A 979 3.72 12.84 9.42
CA LYS A 979 3.36 11.85 10.43
C LYS A 979 2.79 12.56 11.63
N GLU A 980 1.50 12.37 11.86
CA GLU A 980 0.89 12.80 13.12
C GLU A 980 1.63 12.13 14.29
N ASN A 981 1.86 12.92 15.33
CA ASN A 981 2.49 12.50 16.55
C ASN A 981 1.73 13.08 17.75
N LEU A 982 1.83 12.42 18.89
CA LEU A 982 1.19 12.86 20.12
C LEU A 982 1.99 12.37 21.33
N ILE A 983 2.09 13.20 22.35
CA ILE A 983 2.66 12.79 23.65
C ILE A 983 1.52 12.31 24.54
N LEU A 984 1.63 11.08 25.04
CA LEU A 984 0.63 10.45 25.90
C LEU A 984 1.28 9.95 27.20
N THR A 985 0.60 10.18 28.32
CA THR A 985 0.98 9.58 29.61
C THR A 985 0.38 8.17 29.70
N THR A 986 1.19 7.14 29.51
CA THR A 986 0.77 5.73 29.56
C THR A 986 1.67 4.97 30.54
N LYS A 987 1.12 4.00 31.28
CA LYS A 987 1.87 3.21 32.29
C LYS A 987 2.68 4.11 33.27
N GLY A 988 2.12 5.26 33.64
CA GLY A 988 2.73 6.24 34.55
C GLY A 988 3.92 7.05 34.00
N ARG A 989 4.19 7.02 32.69
CA ARG A 989 5.27 7.78 32.03
C ARG A 989 4.77 8.45 30.75
N GLU A 990 5.46 9.49 30.29
CA GLU A 990 5.14 10.13 29.00
C GLU A 990 5.93 9.51 27.86
N PHE A 991 5.26 9.25 26.74
CA PHE A 991 5.85 8.72 25.52
C PHE A 991 5.37 9.52 24.30
N LYS A 992 6.29 9.89 23.40
CA LYS A 992 5.98 10.49 22.09
C LYS A 992 5.69 9.36 21.09
N TYR A 993 4.43 9.22 20.71
CA TYR A 993 3.97 8.21 19.76
C TYR A 993 3.95 8.81 18.35
N GLU A 994 5.01 8.60 17.57
CA GLU A 994 5.14 9.07 16.19
C GLU A 994 4.91 7.91 15.21
N GLY A 995 4.03 8.08 14.22
CA GLY A 995 3.83 7.10 13.14
C GLY A 995 3.25 5.73 13.54
N VAL A 996 3.00 5.49 14.83
CA VAL A 996 2.35 4.26 15.36
C VAL A 996 1.03 4.56 16.08
N LEU A 997 0.61 5.82 16.11
CA LEU A 997 -0.50 6.31 16.93
C LEU A 997 -1.86 5.68 16.55
N GLN A 998 -2.03 5.27 15.29
CA GLN A 998 -3.16 4.47 14.79
C GLN A 998 -3.43 3.14 15.53
N PHE A 999 -2.41 2.57 16.17
CA PHE A 999 -2.52 1.33 16.94
C PHE A 999 -2.95 1.55 18.39
N VAL A 1000 -2.81 2.78 18.90
CA VAL A 1000 -3.07 3.16 20.30
C VAL A 1000 -4.54 3.49 20.51
N ARG A 1001 -5.16 2.89 21.52
CA ARG A 1001 -6.50 3.26 22.01
C ARG A 1001 -6.43 3.65 23.49
N ALA A 1002 -6.82 4.87 23.84
CA ALA A 1002 -6.59 5.45 25.17
C ALA A 1002 -7.76 6.33 25.67
N ILE A 1003 -8.12 6.14 26.94
CA ILE A 1003 -9.00 7.05 27.71
C ILE A 1003 -8.27 7.43 29.01
N ASP A 1004 -8.04 8.72 29.21
CA ASP A 1004 -7.51 9.27 30.46
C ASP A 1004 -8.38 10.42 30.96
N PHE A 1005 -9.08 10.18 32.07
CA PHE A 1005 -9.90 11.16 32.79
C PHE A 1005 -9.32 11.48 34.18
N SER A 1006 -8.08 11.08 34.45
CA SER A 1006 -7.50 11.16 35.80
C SER A 1006 -7.30 12.58 36.32
N SER A 1007 -7.23 12.75 37.63
CA SER A 1007 -7.03 14.06 38.28
C SER A 1007 -8.10 15.08 37.86
N ASN A 1008 -9.36 14.75 38.16
CA ASN A 1008 -10.54 15.60 37.95
C ASN A 1008 -11.46 15.51 39.19
N ASN A 1009 -12.66 16.10 39.12
CA ASN A 1009 -13.70 16.07 40.15
C ASN A 1009 -14.91 15.21 39.68
N LEU A 1010 -14.68 14.17 38.87
CA LEU A 1010 -15.75 13.29 38.37
C LEU A 1010 -16.30 12.42 39.50
N SER A 1011 -17.60 12.12 39.48
CA SER A 1011 -18.31 11.40 40.53
C SER A 1011 -19.32 10.38 39.99
N GLY A 1012 -19.96 9.64 40.89
CA GLY A 1012 -20.87 8.55 40.53
C GLY A 1012 -20.12 7.28 40.10
N ILE A 1013 -20.84 6.33 39.51
CA ILE A 1013 -20.31 5.01 39.17
C ILE A 1013 -19.50 4.99 37.87
N ILE A 1014 -18.61 4.02 37.74
CA ILE A 1014 -18.02 3.64 36.44
C ILE A 1014 -19.13 2.98 35.59
N PRO A 1015 -19.49 3.51 34.40
CA PRO A 1015 -20.54 2.93 33.56
C PRO A 1015 -20.13 1.55 33.03
N SER A 1016 -21.07 0.61 32.97
CA SER A 1016 -20.81 -0.77 32.53
C SER A 1016 -20.43 -0.87 31.05
N GLU A 1017 -20.80 0.17 30.31
CA GLU A 1017 -20.69 0.35 28.87
C GLU A 1017 -19.24 0.64 28.46
N ILE A 1018 -18.39 1.13 29.37
CA ILE A 1018 -16.95 1.31 29.10
C ILE A 1018 -16.24 -0.03 28.83
N CYS A 1019 -16.77 -1.13 29.38
CA CYS A 1019 -16.26 -2.47 29.15
C CYS A 1019 -16.58 -3.02 27.73
N SER A 1020 -17.46 -2.36 26.98
CA SER A 1020 -17.71 -2.64 25.56
C SER A 1020 -16.53 -2.22 24.67
N LEU A 1021 -15.64 -1.35 25.17
CA LEU A 1021 -14.45 -0.86 24.45
C LEU A 1021 -13.31 -1.89 24.51
N THR A 1022 -13.56 -3.09 23.97
CA THR A 1022 -12.67 -4.25 24.17
C THR A 1022 -11.30 -4.12 23.51
N ALA A 1023 -11.13 -3.19 22.56
CA ALA A 1023 -9.86 -2.88 21.91
C ALA A 1023 -9.06 -1.76 22.62
N LEU A 1024 -9.56 -1.19 23.72
CA LEU A 1024 -8.88 -0.14 24.49
C LEU A 1024 -7.57 -0.66 25.13
N ASN A 1025 -6.46 0.09 24.99
CA ASN A 1025 -5.16 -0.30 25.55
C ASN A 1025 -4.88 0.35 26.90
N PHE A 1026 -5.30 1.60 27.10
CA PHE A 1026 -4.99 2.37 28.30
C PHE A 1026 -6.27 3.00 28.87
N LEU A 1027 -6.58 2.71 30.13
CA LEU A 1027 -7.67 3.32 30.88
C LEU A 1027 -7.16 3.90 32.20
N ASN A 1028 -7.34 5.19 32.41
CA ASN A 1028 -6.92 5.89 33.62
C ASN A 1028 -8.05 6.80 34.13
N LEU A 1029 -8.64 6.42 35.27
CA LEU A 1029 -9.72 7.13 35.96
C LEU A 1029 -9.27 7.62 37.36
N SER A 1030 -7.98 7.50 37.67
CA SER A 1030 -7.42 7.76 38.99
C SER A 1030 -7.63 9.21 39.48
N ARG A 1031 -7.64 9.43 40.80
CA ARG A 1031 -7.76 10.77 41.41
C ARG A 1031 -9.04 11.49 40.96
N ASN A 1032 -10.17 10.88 41.27
CA ASN A 1032 -11.52 11.42 41.10
C ASN A 1032 -12.35 11.10 42.37
N HIS A 1033 -13.67 11.29 42.30
CA HIS A 1033 -14.64 10.94 43.34
C HIS A 1033 -15.59 9.82 42.88
N LEU A 1034 -15.09 8.89 42.05
CA LEU A 1034 -15.88 7.77 41.54
C LEU A 1034 -16.20 6.77 42.66
N GLU A 1035 -17.41 6.22 42.63
CA GLU A 1035 -17.99 5.37 43.68
C GLU A 1035 -18.59 4.07 43.11
N GLY A 1036 -19.09 3.20 43.98
CA GLY A 1036 -19.64 1.89 43.59
C GLY A 1036 -18.56 0.90 43.16
N LYS A 1037 -18.98 -0.17 42.47
CA LYS A 1037 -18.13 -1.31 42.11
C LYS A 1037 -17.40 -1.13 40.78
N ILE A 1038 -16.27 -1.81 40.62
CA ILE A 1038 -15.71 -2.10 39.28
C ILE A 1038 -16.73 -3.00 38.53
N PRO A 1039 -17.07 -2.74 37.26
CA PRO A 1039 -18.01 -3.58 36.53
C PRO A 1039 -17.48 -4.99 36.26
N GLU A 1040 -18.28 -6.03 36.54
CA GLU A 1040 -17.94 -7.45 36.29
C GLU A 1040 -17.53 -7.76 34.84
N LYS A 1041 -17.99 -6.94 33.87
CA LYS A 1041 -17.63 -7.07 32.45
C LYS A 1041 -16.17 -6.69 32.13
N ILE A 1042 -15.41 -6.11 33.07
CA ILE A 1042 -14.07 -5.57 32.81
C ILE A 1042 -13.10 -6.62 32.24
N GLY A 1043 -13.21 -7.89 32.66
CA GLY A 1043 -12.45 -9.02 32.10
C GLY A 1043 -12.63 -9.27 30.59
N GLY A 1044 -13.61 -8.63 29.94
CA GLY A 1044 -13.79 -8.67 28.48
C GLY A 1044 -12.81 -7.79 27.70
N MET A 1045 -12.13 -6.83 28.35
CA MET A 1045 -11.25 -5.84 27.71
C MET A 1045 -9.85 -6.40 27.40
N LYS A 1046 -9.78 -7.50 26.64
CA LYS A 1046 -8.57 -8.34 26.47
C LYS A 1046 -7.31 -7.61 25.98
N PHE A 1047 -7.44 -6.47 25.31
CA PHE A 1047 -6.32 -5.66 24.82
C PHE A 1047 -5.82 -4.58 25.81
N LEU A 1048 -6.39 -4.52 27.01
CA LEU A 1048 -6.06 -3.52 28.03
C LEU A 1048 -4.70 -3.81 28.68
N GLN A 1049 -3.75 -2.89 28.48
CA GLN A 1049 -2.37 -2.98 28.98
C GLN A 1049 -2.12 -2.16 30.25
N SER A 1050 -2.96 -1.17 30.54
CA SER A 1050 -2.84 -0.27 31.70
C SER A 1050 -4.22 0.07 32.25
N LEU A 1051 -4.41 -0.15 33.55
CA LEU A 1051 -5.61 0.22 34.30
C LEU A 1051 -5.22 0.95 35.60
N ASP A 1052 -5.59 2.22 35.73
CA ASP A 1052 -5.41 2.98 36.97
C ASP A 1052 -6.75 3.57 37.44
N LEU A 1053 -7.24 3.04 38.56
CA LEU A 1053 -8.45 3.46 39.27
C LEU A 1053 -8.12 4.03 40.66
N SER A 1054 -6.83 4.25 40.97
CA SER A 1054 -6.37 4.62 42.31
C SER A 1054 -6.92 5.98 42.76
N ARG A 1055 -7.03 6.18 44.08
CA ARG A 1055 -7.47 7.46 44.69
C ARG A 1055 -8.88 7.85 44.22
N ASN A 1056 -9.84 6.98 44.47
CA ASN A 1056 -11.28 7.19 44.27
C ASN A 1056 -12.03 6.75 45.56
N HIS A 1057 -13.35 6.60 45.48
CA HIS A 1057 -14.22 6.09 46.55
C HIS A 1057 -14.84 4.72 46.20
N LEU A 1058 -14.28 4.02 45.21
CA LEU A 1058 -14.77 2.72 44.72
C LEU A 1058 -14.79 1.68 45.83
N SER A 1059 -15.77 0.78 45.80
CA SER A 1059 -16.05 -0.17 46.89
C SER A 1059 -16.54 -1.52 46.36
N GLY A 1060 -16.69 -2.50 47.25
CA GLY A 1060 -16.98 -3.89 46.89
C GLY A 1060 -15.72 -4.74 46.77
N GLU A 1061 -15.92 -5.98 46.33
CA GLU A 1061 -14.84 -6.89 45.95
C GLU A 1061 -14.26 -6.50 44.58
N ILE A 1062 -13.02 -6.90 44.33
CA ILE A 1062 -12.38 -6.76 43.02
C ILE A 1062 -12.91 -7.91 42.14
N PRO A 1063 -13.59 -7.65 40.99
CA PRO A 1063 -14.18 -8.68 40.15
C PRO A 1063 -13.20 -9.78 39.76
N GLN A 1064 -13.53 -11.05 40.01
CA GLN A 1064 -12.67 -12.19 39.64
C GLN A 1064 -12.41 -12.26 38.12
N SER A 1065 -13.30 -11.67 37.30
CA SER A 1065 -13.11 -11.54 35.85
C SER A 1065 -11.89 -10.71 35.44
N ILE A 1066 -11.39 -9.81 36.31
CA ILE A 1066 -10.23 -8.94 36.03
C ILE A 1066 -8.95 -9.75 35.72
N VAL A 1067 -8.88 -10.99 36.21
CA VAL A 1067 -7.78 -11.94 35.97
C VAL A 1067 -7.67 -12.33 34.49
N ASN A 1068 -8.75 -12.23 33.71
CA ASN A 1068 -8.77 -12.55 32.28
C ASN A 1068 -8.06 -11.49 31.40
N LEU A 1069 -7.59 -10.38 31.98
CA LEU A 1069 -6.86 -9.32 31.29
C LEU A 1069 -5.38 -9.71 31.05
N SER A 1070 -5.15 -10.68 30.17
CA SER A 1070 -3.82 -11.26 29.92
C SER A 1070 -2.76 -10.28 29.40
N MET A 1071 -3.16 -9.16 28.79
CA MET A 1071 -2.24 -8.09 28.35
C MET A 1071 -1.90 -7.05 29.44
N LEU A 1072 -2.51 -7.13 30.63
CA LEU A 1072 -2.43 -6.09 31.64
C LEU A 1072 -1.03 -6.00 32.26
N SER A 1073 -0.26 -5.00 31.85
CA SER A 1073 1.13 -4.78 32.30
C SER A 1073 1.28 -3.76 33.44
N PHE A 1074 0.20 -3.05 33.77
CA PHE A 1074 0.21 -1.95 34.75
C PHE A 1074 -1.16 -1.83 35.42
N LEU A 1075 -1.21 -1.98 36.74
CA LEU A 1075 -2.44 -1.92 37.53
C LEU A 1075 -2.25 -1.06 38.78
N TYR A 1076 -3.20 -0.16 39.05
CA TYR A 1076 -3.32 0.56 40.31
C TYR A 1076 -4.78 0.68 40.76
N LEU A 1077 -5.08 0.13 41.94
CA LEU A 1077 -6.37 0.15 42.63
C LEU A 1077 -6.24 0.80 44.04
N SER A 1078 -5.05 1.30 44.39
CA SER A 1078 -4.71 1.79 45.71
C SER A 1078 -5.47 3.05 46.13
N HIS A 1079 -5.66 3.23 47.44
CA HIS A 1079 -6.50 4.28 48.03
C HIS A 1079 -7.94 4.29 47.48
N ASN A 1080 -8.68 3.23 47.78
CA ASN A 1080 -10.12 3.06 47.54
C ASN A 1080 -10.74 2.38 48.78
N ASN A 1081 -12.01 2.01 48.71
CA ASN A 1081 -12.77 1.29 49.74
C ASN A 1081 -13.04 -0.18 49.34
N PHE A 1082 -12.12 -0.83 48.61
CA PHE A 1082 -12.26 -2.24 48.24
C PHE A 1082 -12.10 -3.17 49.46
N PHE A 1083 -12.86 -4.27 49.46
CA PHE A 1083 -12.83 -5.29 50.50
C PHE A 1083 -12.68 -6.71 49.93
N GLY A 1084 -12.44 -7.69 50.81
CA GLY A 1084 -12.39 -9.11 50.44
C GLY A 1084 -11.02 -9.58 49.95
N ARG A 1085 -10.99 -10.73 49.28
CA ARG A 1085 -9.76 -11.38 48.83
C ARG A 1085 -9.29 -10.81 47.50
N ILE A 1086 -7.99 -10.51 47.38
CA ILE A 1086 -7.38 -10.15 46.09
C ILE A 1086 -7.48 -11.34 45.11
N PRO A 1087 -8.03 -11.16 43.90
CA PRO A 1087 -8.10 -12.20 42.86
C PRO A 1087 -6.74 -12.82 42.54
N ARG A 1088 -6.75 -14.10 42.13
CA ARG A 1088 -5.54 -14.86 41.77
C ARG A 1088 -5.54 -15.32 40.31
N GLY A 1089 -4.36 -15.31 39.70
CA GLY A 1089 -4.09 -15.83 38.36
C GLY A 1089 -2.90 -15.13 37.69
N GLN A 1090 -2.33 -15.82 36.68
CA GLN A 1090 -0.98 -15.60 36.12
C GLN A 1090 -0.50 -14.14 36.07
N GLN A 1091 -1.13 -13.29 35.25
CA GLN A 1091 -0.66 -11.91 35.05
C GLN A 1091 -0.98 -11.01 36.25
N PHE A 1092 -2.06 -11.29 36.98
CA PHE A 1092 -2.54 -10.47 38.10
C PHE A 1092 -1.69 -10.64 39.36
N GLU A 1093 -1.10 -11.82 39.58
CA GLU A 1093 -0.17 -12.08 40.68
C GLU A 1093 1.19 -11.38 40.51
N THR A 1094 1.48 -10.79 39.35
CA THR A 1094 2.72 -10.02 39.13
C THR A 1094 2.71 -8.63 39.79
N PHE A 1095 1.54 -8.12 40.19
CA PHE A 1095 1.41 -6.78 40.75
C PHE A 1095 1.82 -6.71 42.23
N GLY A 1096 2.62 -5.69 42.57
CA GLY A 1096 3.12 -5.49 43.93
C GLY A 1096 2.14 -4.76 44.87
N ASN A 1097 2.47 -4.73 46.15
CA ASN A 1097 1.69 -4.06 47.23
C ASN A 1097 1.22 -2.64 46.88
N LEU A 1098 2.05 -1.83 46.18
CA LEU A 1098 1.71 -0.47 45.75
C LEU A 1098 0.45 -0.37 44.87
N SER A 1099 0.09 -1.43 44.15
CA SER A 1099 -1.13 -1.52 43.35
C SER A 1099 -2.40 -1.62 44.21
N PHE A 1100 -2.31 -2.04 45.47
CA PHE A 1100 -3.46 -2.37 46.32
C PHE A 1100 -3.50 -1.60 47.65
N ILE A 1101 -2.38 -1.00 48.07
CA ILE A 1101 -2.23 -0.29 49.35
C ILE A 1101 -3.32 0.77 49.61
N GLY A 1102 -3.72 0.93 50.87
CA GLY A 1102 -4.71 1.95 51.26
C GLY A 1102 -6.17 1.55 51.00
N ASN A 1103 -6.44 0.28 50.69
CA ASN A 1103 -7.75 -0.35 50.85
C ASN A 1103 -7.73 -1.11 52.20
N PRO A 1104 -8.51 -0.72 53.22
CA PRO A 1104 -8.34 -1.22 54.59
C PRO A 1104 -8.91 -2.63 54.82
N GLU A 1105 -9.92 -3.04 54.06
CA GLU A 1105 -10.64 -4.32 54.22
C GLU A 1105 -10.23 -5.37 53.17
N LEU A 1106 -9.17 -5.09 52.42
CA LEU A 1106 -8.64 -5.94 51.34
C LEU A 1106 -7.53 -6.87 51.87
N CYS A 1107 -7.59 -8.15 51.52
CA CYS A 1107 -6.73 -9.19 52.09
C CYS A 1107 -6.12 -10.15 51.05
N GLY A 1108 -5.02 -10.80 51.43
CA GLY A 1108 -4.25 -11.72 50.58
C GLY A 1108 -3.05 -11.08 49.88
N VAL A 1109 -2.15 -11.93 49.37
CA VAL A 1109 -0.95 -11.56 48.62
C VAL A 1109 -1.33 -10.63 47.44
N PRO A 1110 -0.63 -9.50 47.20
CA PRO A 1110 0.64 -9.06 47.79
C PRO A 1110 0.56 -8.27 49.11
N LEU A 1111 -0.63 -8.15 49.72
CA LEU A 1111 -0.77 -7.54 51.04
C LEU A 1111 -0.38 -8.53 52.15
N LEU A 1112 0.08 -8.00 53.29
CA LEU A 1112 0.38 -8.79 54.50
C LEU A 1112 -0.87 -9.07 55.36
N THR A 1113 -2.04 -8.58 54.94
CA THR A 1113 -3.32 -8.81 55.61
C THR A 1113 -3.82 -10.21 55.27
N ASN A 1114 -3.79 -11.14 56.22
CA ASN A 1114 -4.40 -12.46 56.03
C ASN A 1114 -5.93 -12.33 55.92
N CYS A 1115 -6.51 -13.03 54.95
CA CYS A 1115 -7.96 -13.27 54.96
C CYS A 1115 -8.28 -14.29 56.06
N THR A 1116 -9.36 -14.08 56.80
CA THR A 1116 -9.97 -15.13 57.62
C THR A 1116 -10.68 -16.13 56.70
N GLU A 1117 -10.35 -17.41 56.82
CA GLU A 1117 -10.92 -18.47 56.00
C GLU A 1117 -12.35 -18.78 56.45
N ASN A 1118 -13.31 -18.68 55.52
CA ASN A 1118 -14.66 -19.24 55.67
C ASN A 1118 -14.73 -20.56 54.86
N GLU A 1119 -15.53 -21.50 55.33
CA GLU A 1119 -15.48 -22.92 54.94
C GLU A 1119 -16.24 -23.22 53.63
N GLU A 1120 -15.58 -23.10 52.47
CA GLU A 1120 -16.13 -23.59 51.18
C GLU A 1120 -15.24 -24.63 50.45
N GLU A 1121 -13.98 -24.84 50.86
CA GLU A 1121 -13.04 -25.73 50.15
C GLU A 1121 -13.18 -27.23 50.53
N PHE A 1122 -14.15 -27.61 51.37
CA PHE A 1122 -14.19 -28.92 52.03
C PHE A 1122 -15.05 -30.00 51.33
N GLU A 1123 -15.96 -29.64 50.40
CA GLU A 1123 -16.91 -30.62 49.83
C GLU A 1123 -16.31 -31.51 48.72
N MET A 1124 -15.51 -30.95 47.79
CA MET A 1124 -15.05 -31.69 46.60
C MET A 1124 -14.22 -32.94 46.94
N THR A 1125 -13.41 -32.89 48.01
CA THR A 1125 -12.50 -34.00 48.39
C THR A 1125 -13.26 -35.29 48.70
N TRP A 1126 -14.45 -35.19 49.30
CA TRP A 1126 -15.29 -36.35 49.63
C TRP A 1126 -15.94 -36.98 48.39
N PHE A 1127 -16.27 -36.18 47.37
CA PHE A 1127 -16.83 -36.68 46.12
C PHE A 1127 -15.85 -37.61 45.39
N TYR A 1128 -14.59 -37.20 45.21
CA TYR A 1128 -13.57 -38.04 44.56
C TYR A 1128 -13.26 -39.32 45.35
N LEU A 1129 -13.10 -39.22 46.69
CA LEU A 1129 -12.93 -40.39 47.55
C LEU A 1129 -14.11 -41.38 47.45
N SER A 1130 -15.35 -40.89 47.29
CA SER A 1130 -16.52 -41.75 47.12
C SER A 1130 -16.49 -42.54 45.79
N MET A 1131 -15.99 -41.94 44.70
CA MET A 1131 -15.92 -42.61 43.39
C MET A 1131 -14.87 -43.71 43.37
N GLU A 1132 -13.68 -43.48 43.95
CA GLU A 1132 -12.62 -44.50 44.00
C GLU A 1132 -13.06 -45.71 44.83
N LEU A 1133 -13.64 -45.48 46.02
CA LEU A 1133 -14.17 -46.54 46.86
C LEU A 1133 -15.33 -47.29 46.16
N GLY A 1134 -16.22 -46.58 45.47
CA GLY A 1134 -17.31 -47.16 44.69
C GLY A 1134 -16.81 -48.08 43.56
N PHE A 1135 -15.79 -47.66 42.82
CA PHE A 1135 -15.17 -48.48 41.76
C PHE A 1135 -14.52 -49.75 42.31
N ILE A 1136 -13.75 -49.63 43.41
CA ILE A 1136 -13.10 -50.77 44.07
C ILE A 1136 -14.14 -51.79 44.54
N ILE A 1137 -15.20 -51.34 45.22
CA ILE A 1137 -16.28 -52.23 45.71
C ILE A 1137 -17.01 -52.91 44.54
N GLY A 1138 -17.33 -52.16 43.47
CA GLY A 1138 -17.97 -52.70 42.27
C GLY A 1138 -17.14 -53.79 41.58
N PHE A 1139 -15.85 -53.53 41.37
CA PHE A 1139 -14.91 -54.47 40.75
C PHE A 1139 -14.78 -55.77 41.55
N TRP A 1140 -14.53 -55.68 42.85
CA TRP A 1140 -14.41 -56.86 43.72
C TRP A 1140 -15.73 -57.62 43.88
N GLY A 1141 -16.88 -56.94 43.80
CA GLY A 1141 -18.20 -57.58 43.76
C GLY A 1141 -18.37 -58.50 42.56
N VAL A 1142 -18.12 -57.99 41.34
CA VAL A 1142 -18.21 -58.79 40.09
C VAL A 1142 -17.19 -59.93 40.08
N TYR A 1143 -15.94 -59.65 40.48
CA TYR A 1143 -14.88 -60.65 40.55
C TYR A 1143 -15.22 -61.79 41.53
N SER A 1144 -15.76 -61.47 42.70
CA SER A 1144 -16.20 -62.45 43.70
C SER A 1144 -17.35 -63.32 43.19
N VAL A 1145 -18.34 -62.74 42.50
CA VAL A 1145 -19.43 -63.51 41.88
C VAL A 1145 -18.88 -64.50 40.85
N LEU A 1146 -17.94 -64.07 40.00
CA LEU A 1146 -17.28 -64.93 39.01
C LEU A 1146 -16.41 -66.03 39.65
N LEU A 1147 -15.80 -65.81 40.81
CA LEU A 1147 -15.07 -66.85 41.53
C LEU A 1147 -16.00 -67.96 42.05
N PHE A 1148 -17.09 -67.59 42.73
CA PHE A 1148 -17.95 -68.54 43.46
C PHE A 1148 -19.10 -69.14 42.63
N LYS A 1149 -19.75 -68.39 41.72
CA LYS A 1149 -20.81 -68.95 40.86
C LYS A 1149 -20.22 -69.68 39.65
N LYS A 1150 -19.88 -70.96 39.83
CA LYS A 1150 -19.39 -71.86 38.75
C LYS A 1150 -20.16 -71.72 37.43
N THR A 1151 -21.49 -71.64 37.43
CA THR A 1151 -22.29 -71.51 36.20
C THR A 1151 -22.06 -70.19 35.47
N TRP A 1152 -21.92 -69.08 36.18
CA TRP A 1152 -21.61 -67.77 35.59
C TRP A 1152 -20.17 -67.72 35.10
N ARG A 1153 -19.24 -68.32 35.86
CA ARG A 1153 -17.85 -68.51 35.43
C ARG A 1153 -17.75 -69.27 34.11
N TYR A 1154 -18.46 -70.41 33.99
CA TYR A 1154 -18.49 -71.19 32.75
C TYR A 1154 -19.19 -70.46 31.60
N ALA A 1155 -20.23 -69.66 31.85
CA ALA A 1155 -20.86 -68.84 30.81
C ALA A 1155 -19.91 -67.73 30.30
N TYR A 1156 -19.23 -67.03 31.22
CA TYR A 1156 -18.27 -65.96 30.90
C TYR A 1156 -17.05 -66.47 30.13
N PHE A 1157 -16.41 -67.55 30.61
CA PHE A 1157 -15.27 -68.14 29.91
C PHE A 1157 -15.66 -68.80 28.59
N ARG A 1158 -16.84 -69.47 28.49
CA ARG A 1158 -17.31 -70.01 27.22
C ARG A 1158 -17.65 -68.92 26.19
N PHE A 1159 -18.17 -67.77 26.63
CA PHE A 1159 -18.36 -66.60 25.75
C PHE A 1159 -17.03 -66.04 25.24
N LEU A 1160 -16.00 -66.01 26.10
CA LEU A 1160 -14.64 -65.64 25.68
C LEU A 1160 -14.02 -66.67 24.74
N GLU A 1161 -14.15 -67.97 25.01
CA GLU A 1161 -13.72 -69.05 24.11
C GLU A 1161 -14.41 -68.95 22.75
N ASP A 1162 -15.74 -68.84 22.69
CA ASP A 1162 -16.52 -68.72 21.44
C ASP A 1162 -16.14 -67.47 20.63
N LYS A 1163 -15.77 -66.37 21.29
CA LYS A 1163 -15.24 -65.15 20.63
C LYS A 1163 -13.78 -65.28 20.20
N ILE A 1164 -12.94 -65.95 20.98
CA ILE A 1164 -11.55 -66.24 20.64
C ILE A 1164 -11.48 -67.23 19.47
N ASP A 1165 -12.34 -68.25 19.43
CA ASP A 1165 -12.45 -69.19 18.31
C ASP A 1165 -13.01 -68.52 17.05
N GLN A 1166 -14.02 -67.64 17.15
CA GLN A 1166 -14.44 -66.82 16.01
C GLN A 1166 -13.29 -65.97 15.44
N LEU A 1167 -12.48 -65.36 16.30
CA LEU A 1167 -11.28 -64.61 15.89
C LEU A 1167 -10.19 -65.53 15.31
N TYR A 1168 -9.92 -66.66 15.95
CA TYR A 1168 -8.89 -67.63 15.57
C TYR A 1168 -9.22 -68.30 14.23
N VAL A 1169 -10.44 -68.79 14.04
CA VAL A 1169 -10.90 -69.36 12.76
C VAL A 1169 -10.85 -68.30 11.66
N THR A 1170 -11.29 -67.07 11.92
CA THR A 1170 -11.20 -65.97 10.94
C THR A 1170 -9.76 -65.63 10.58
N ALA A 1171 -8.85 -65.62 11.56
CA ALA A 1171 -7.42 -65.37 11.34
C ALA A 1171 -6.73 -66.53 10.61
N VAL A 1172 -7.01 -67.77 10.98
CA VAL A 1172 -6.44 -68.99 10.38
C VAL A 1172 -6.94 -69.18 8.95
N LEU A 1173 -8.22 -68.93 8.65
CA LEU A 1173 -8.72 -68.96 7.27
C LEU A 1173 -8.07 -67.89 6.40
N LYS A 1174 -7.91 -66.66 6.91
CA LYS A 1174 -7.17 -65.59 6.20
C LYS A 1174 -5.68 -65.94 6.03
N LEU A 1175 -5.02 -66.53 7.02
CA LEU A 1175 -3.62 -66.98 6.95
C LEU A 1175 -3.43 -68.19 6.02
N ALA A 1176 -4.38 -69.11 5.97
CA ALA A 1176 -4.36 -70.24 5.03
C ALA A 1176 -4.53 -69.74 3.58
N TRP A 1177 -5.47 -68.83 3.35
CA TRP A 1177 -5.67 -68.15 2.07
C TRP A 1177 -4.40 -67.39 1.62
N LEU A 1178 -3.80 -66.61 2.53
CA LEU A 1178 -2.50 -65.94 2.30
C LEU A 1178 -1.37 -66.94 2.00
N LYS A 1179 -1.24 -68.05 2.73
CA LYS A 1179 -0.21 -69.07 2.47
C LYS A 1179 -0.40 -69.77 1.13
N THR A 1180 -1.63 -70.07 0.71
CA THR A 1180 -1.90 -70.60 -0.65
C THR A 1180 -1.63 -69.56 -1.74
N LYS A 1181 -1.94 -68.28 -1.47
CA LYS A 1181 -1.70 -67.17 -2.42
C LYS A 1181 -0.21 -66.79 -2.54
N LEU A 1182 0.60 -67.08 -1.50
CA LEU A 1182 2.04 -66.90 -1.51
C LEU A 1182 2.77 -68.07 -2.19
N LYS A 1183 2.42 -69.33 -1.87
CA LYS A 1183 3.02 -70.49 -2.56
C LYS A 1183 2.77 -70.47 -4.08
N LYS A 1184 1.57 -70.06 -4.52
CA LYS A 1184 1.24 -69.96 -5.95
C LYS A 1184 1.83 -68.74 -6.67
N ASN A 1185 2.84 -68.08 -6.09
CA ASN A 1185 3.75 -67.14 -6.76
C ASN A 1185 5.23 -67.54 -6.58
N GLN A 1186 5.52 -68.83 -6.33
CA GLN A 1186 6.89 -69.38 -6.27
C GLN A 1186 7.14 -70.59 -7.20
N ASP A 1187 6.09 -71.21 -7.76
CA ASP A 1187 6.20 -72.34 -8.69
C ASP A 1187 6.00 -71.96 -10.17
N ASP A 1188 5.76 -70.68 -10.47
CA ASP A 1188 5.76 -70.09 -11.83
C ASP A 1188 6.43 -68.70 -11.76
N GLY A 1189 7.57 -68.53 -12.44
CA GLY A 1189 8.37 -67.31 -12.50
C GLY A 1189 9.34 -67.30 -13.67
#